data_AF-A0A662RT63-F1
#
_entry.id   AF-A0A662RT63-F1
#
_cell.length_a   1.000
_cell.length_b   1.000
_cell.length_c   1.000
_cell.angle_alpha   90.00
_cell.angle_beta   90.00
_cell.angle_gamma   90.00
#
_symmetry.space_group_name_H-M   'P 1'
#
loop_
_entity.id
_entity.type
_entity.pdbx_description
1 polymer ?
#
loop_
_entity_poly.entity_id
_entity_poly.type
_entity_poly.pdbx_seq_one_letter_code
_entity_poly.pdbx_strand_id
1 'polypeptide(L)'
;MSRMTRSWERSLLFSIFVAAFIFSFLLICTSIECASASEPQIDVTPREVKIFFDSERASEAFYPAEDTITITNNGENTTVMSISHDSKIILSCPDTFSLDPKKPKVITIKAPYDAHDGSYYLEIKAGGVKVETVTVKIIYCAKIKVNLSSVDFGEVPSKKSEVTKTIEISEEYGYKTLDDVTITPARGNENNWVTPSRERDITVSKVSHAYVTFTLRPGPPNYNRRDNKYRWMFIIKSRSRNVEPITIEVEARIMRPPKLGELKDKELEIKFDKPKETVLEYYKHIDIRVRNEGDEPLYFRKIDYPNSLGGGIRVEIDPPDKVLDSRNIEVYITVPYYAPEGTYRGKLHIYAEDKDGNPAGDEYVDITIKIIWPVDFTISSTSPYFTPSPPSIDFGSLALKERGYEKKSVKITLTERYGYKPVRNLRFSESGEYGEWLHEELDFSEIPPGESRSFILKIEPGLEAVPKSYSWKYDIRASEISRKRIEVKANIVPMNIPEMMEYLESFRESILYRRYPSSEAIISNGVGMLEVVERSDIGAEDWKKIPVLMKGTLSLLSSLNDGLISSEGENYGKAVENLVSASVSASTIESNSELNNWDIYGYAREISAGADRTTEEVLMDEAKKLELRGWNIKKAVEHAMAMGDISGLKEEENVLESALSYQYAAIIYGLLDNKEKRLECSYEESLLMDKHDELVSDATDLRIKAEGNISISKENDLVRIGDLYLLVNPYKFDTFSANFGSAKANFEDAGSKYKVAGELLMSENTKADLNELRGEWSRILSMFFLACILYCAAFIYTINRIIMGTMAYMMDMHEREVGDIVVTTTVAF
;
A
#
# COMPACT_ATOMS: atom_id res chain seq x y z
N MET A 1 52.63 -65.76 -77.17
CA MET A 1 52.85 -65.79 -78.63
C MET A 1 54.23 -66.37 -78.87
N SER A 2 54.28 -67.51 -79.58
CA SER A 2 55.43 -68.07 -80.32
C SER A 2 56.72 -68.49 -79.60
N ARG A 3 56.83 -69.81 -79.40
CA ARG A 3 58.08 -70.59 -79.58
C ARG A 3 58.47 -70.60 -81.07
N MET A 4 59.78 -70.50 -81.35
CA MET A 4 60.53 -71.23 -82.40
C MET A 4 61.97 -70.66 -82.40
N THR A 5 63.02 -71.35 -81.95
CA THR A 5 63.81 -72.45 -82.56
C THR A 5 64.36 -72.21 -83.97
N ARG A 6 65.69 -72.40 -84.06
CA ARG A 6 66.54 -72.92 -85.15
C ARG A 6 67.19 -71.94 -86.14
N SER A 7 68.53 -71.94 -86.10
CA SER A 7 69.50 -71.98 -87.22
C SER A 7 70.86 -71.50 -86.65
N TRP A 8 71.91 -72.29 -86.40
CA TRP A 8 72.63 -73.34 -87.14
C TRP A 8 73.51 -72.82 -88.28
N GLU A 9 74.73 -72.38 -87.93
CA GLU A 9 75.99 -72.30 -88.70
C GLU A 9 77.09 -72.02 -87.64
N ARG A 10 78.29 -72.62 -87.52
CA ARG A 10 79.17 -73.51 -88.29
C ARG A 10 80.22 -74.04 -87.26
N SER A 11 80.55 -75.34 -87.24
CA SER A 11 81.82 -75.89 -87.81
C SER A 11 83.08 -75.45 -87.01
N LEU A 12 84.00 -76.25 -86.47
CA LEU A 12 84.52 -77.58 -86.78
C LEU A 12 85.54 -77.94 -85.66
N LEU A 13 85.75 -79.24 -85.39
CA LEU A 13 86.97 -79.85 -84.81
C LEU A 13 87.19 -79.86 -83.29
N PHE A 14 86.49 -80.81 -82.66
CA PHE A 14 87.13 -81.83 -81.82
C PHE A 14 88.24 -82.53 -82.65
N SER A 15 89.42 -82.76 -82.06
CA SER A 15 90.61 -83.43 -82.63
C SER A 15 91.37 -82.68 -83.73
N ILE A 16 92.36 -81.88 -83.32
CA ILE A 16 93.67 -81.71 -84.00
C ILE A 16 94.62 -81.08 -82.98
N PHE A 17 95.63 -81.88 -82.58
CA PHE A 17 96.96 -81.47 -82.10
C PHE A 17 97.07 -80.81 -80.71
N VAL A 18 97.62 -81.44 -79.66
CA VAL A 18 98.75 -82.40 -79.65
C VAL A 18 99.88 -81.92 -80.57
N ALA A 19 100.44 -80.73 -80.27
CA ALA A 19 101.76 -80.20 -80.67
C ALA A 19 101.76 -78.69 -80.35
N ALA A 20 101.80 -78.31 -79.07
CA ALA A 20 103.06 -77.82 -78.50
C ALA A 20 103.43 -78.56 -77.21
N PHE A 21 103.40 -79.89 -77.30
CA PHE A 21 104.26 -80.77 -76.49
C PHE A 21 105.68 -80.69 -77.10
N ILE A 22 106.70 -80.57 -76.24
CA ILE A 22 108.11 -80.85 -76.54
C ILE A 22 108.86 -79.79 -77.37
N PHE A 23 109.51 -78.84 -76.69
CA PHE A 23 110.92 -78.49 -76.96
C PHE A 23 111.51 -77.64 -75.83
N SER A 24 112.09 -78.35 -74.84
CA SER A 24 113.10 -77.97 -73.82
C SER A 24 112.79 -78.82 -72.58
N PHE A 25 113.07 -80.13 -72.53
CA PHE A 25 114.33 -80.81 -72.85
C PHE A 25 115.54 -80.22 -72.08
N LEU A 26 115.74 -80.80 -70.89
CA LEU A 26 116.99 -81.48 -70.51
C LEU A 26 118.25 -80.62 -70.29
N LEU A 27 118.55 -80.31 -69.03
CA LEU A 27 119.85 -80.15 -68.34
C LEU A 27 119.49 -79.68 -66.91
N ILE A 28 119.92 -80.19 -65.76
CA ILE A 28 120.98 -81.10 -65.31
C ILE A 28 120.56 -81.58 -63.90
N CYS A 29 121.03 -82.77 -63.56
CA CYS A 29 121.03 -83.42 -62.25
C CYS A 29 121.58 -82.58 -61.07
N THR A 30 121.42 -83.16 -59.88
CA THR A 30 122.12 -82.90 -58.60
C THR A 30 121.86 -81.58 -57.87
N SER A 31 121.16 -81.67 -56.74
CA SER A 31 121.70 -81.20 -55.46
C SER A 31 120.92 -81.79 -54.27
N ILE A 32 121.69 -82.23 -53.29
CA ILE A 32 121.33 -82.84 -52.01
C ILE A 32 120.99 -81.74 -50.97
N GLU A 33 120.09 -82.07 -50.03
CA GLU A 33 119.85 -81.50 -48.67
C GLU A 33 119.48 -80.00 -48.45
N CYS A 34 118.32 -79.74 -47.81
CA CYS A 34 118.17 -79.21 -46.42
C CYS A 34 116.78 -78.60 -46.16
N ALA A 35 116.29 -78.73 -44.93
CA ALA A 35 115.03 -78.19 -44.41
C ALA A 35 115.02 -76.64 -44.35
N SER A 36 113.86 -76.01 -44.60
CA SER A 36 113.62 -74.58 -44.35
C SER A 36 112.31 -74.36 -43.55
N ALA A 37 112.40 -73.55 -42.49
CA ALA A 37 111.35 -73.26 -41.50
C ALA A 37 110.20 -72.36 -42.00
N SER A 38 109.02 -72.48 -41.40
CA SER A 38 107.79 -71.70 -41.66
C SER A 38 107.75 -70.32 -40.98
N GLU A 39 107.08 -69.34 -41.60
CA GLU A 39 106.87 -67.94 -41.13
C GLU A 39 105.99 -67.81 -39.86
N PRO A 40 106.16 -66.73 -39.05
CA PRO A 40 105.38 -66.48 -37.82
C PRO A 40 103.95 -65.98 -38.07
N GLN A 41 102.95 -66.49 -37.32
CA GLN A 41 101.52 -66.12 -37.41
C GLN A 41 101.09 -65.16 -36.28
N ILE A 42 101.06 -63.83 -36.50
CA ILE A 42 100.62 -62.81 -35.52
C ILE A 42 99.37 -62.07 -36.03
N ASP A 43 98.41 -61.75 -35.15
CA ASP A 43 97.23 -60.93 -35.45
C ASP A 43 97.14 -59.68 -34.55
N VAL A 44 96.64 -58.57 -35.09
CA VAL A 44 96.55 -57.26 -34.41
C VAL A 44 95.17 -56.63 -34.61
N THR A 45 94.53 -56.22 -33.51
CA THR A 45 93.17 -55.65 -33.55
C THR A 45 92.97 -54.53 -32.52
N PRO A 46 92.33 -53.40 -32.87
CA PRO A 46 91.96 -52.97 -34.22
C PRO A 46 93.18 -52.49 -35.02
N ARG A 47 93.04 -52.45 -36.35
CA ARG A 47 94.08 -51.95 -37.28
C ARG A 47 94.05 -50.43 -37.45
N GLU A 48 93.01 -49.76 -36.94
CA GLU A 48 92.90 -48.30 -36.83
C GLU A 48 92.37 -47.91 -35.44
N VAL A 49 92.96 -46.87 -34.85
CA VAL A 49 92.71 -46.34 -33.50
C VAL A 49 92.49 -44.83 -33.62
N LYS A 50 91.52 -44.25 -32.89
CA LYS A 50 91.21 -42.81 -32.96
C LYS A 50 91.30 -42.17 -31.59
N ILE A 51 92.23 -41.24 -31.45
CA ILE A 51 92.46 -40.49 -30.22
C ILE A 51 91.82 -39.10 -30.39
N PHE A 52 90.81 -38.79 -29.58
CA PHE A 52 90.08 -37.52 -29.61
C PHE A 52 90.54 -36.56 -28.50
N PHE A 53 90.71 -35.28 -28.85
CA PHE A 53 90.84 -34.18 -27.91
C PHE A 53 89.55 -33.35 -27.90
N ASP A 54 88.60 -33.73 -27.03
CA ASP A 54 87.21 -33.23 -26.99
C ASP A 54 86.79 -32.68 -25.62
N SER A 55 87.75 -32.32 -24.76
CA SER A 55 87.55 -31.70 -23.46
C SER A 55 88.40 -30.44 -23.29
N GLU A 56 88.09 -29.57 -22.32
CA GLU A 56 88.91 -28.37 -22.05
C GLU A 56 90.37 -28.73 -21.74
N ARG A 57 91.31 -27.94 -22.28
CA ARG A 57 92.73 -28.08 -21.98
C ARG A 57 93.01 -27.78 -20.50
N ALA A 58 93.09 -28.82 -19.67
CA ALA A 58 93.53 -28.70 -18.28
C ALA A 58 94.95 -28.12 -18.21
N SER A 59 95.20 -27.21 -17.25
CA SER A 59 96.46 -26.50 -17.10
C SER A 59 97.64 -27.45 -16.85
N GLU A 60 98.59 -27.45 -17.79
CA GLU A 60 100.01 -27.88 -17.72
C GLU A 60 100.39 -29.30 -17.25
N ALA A 61 99.47 -30.19 -16.83
CA ALA A 61 99.83 -31.54 -16.39
C ALA A 61 99.11 -32.66 -17.19
N PHE A 62 99.83 -33.19 -18.17
CA PHE A 62 99.83 -34.59 -18.66
C PHE A 62 98.52 -35.41 -18.51
N TYR A 63 97.60 -35.29 -19.47
CA TYR A 63 96.63 -36.36 -19.77
C TYR A 63 96.68 -36.65 -21.28
N PRO A 64 97.41 -37.68 -21.72
CA PRO A 64 97.31 -38.10 -23.10
C PRO A 64 95.93 -38.73 -23.32
N ALA A 65 95.22 -38.26 -24.34
CA ALA A 65 94.08 -39.02 -24.84
C ALA A 65 94.61 -40.38 -25.34
N GLU A 66 93.91 -41.44 -24.98
CA GLU A 66 94.40 -42.81 -25.14
C GLU A 66 93.37 -43.72 -25.79
N ASP A 67 93.86 -44.74 -26.47
CA ASP A 67 93.06 -45.83 -27.02
C ASP A 67 93.97 -47.07 -27.14
N THR A 68 93.44 -48.27 -27.36
CA THR A 68 94.17 -49.54 -27.17
C THR A 68 94.17 -50.44 -28.40
N ILE A 69 95.25 -51.21 -28.58
CA ILE A 69 95.33 -52.33 -29.52
C ILE A 69 95.67 -53.63 -28.79
N THR A 70 95.30 -54.76 -29.39
CA THR A 70 95.63 -56.08 -28.88
C THR A 70 96.43 -56.85 -29.93
N ILE A 71 97.56 -57.44 -29.53
CA ILE A 71 98.43 -58.26 -30.38
C ILE A 71 98.39 -59.70 -29.87
N THR A 72 98.14 -60.65 -30.77
CA THR A 72 98.02 -62.09 -30.46
C THR A 72 98.99 -62.91 -31.29
N ASN A 73 99.81 -63.75 -30.65
CA ASN A 73 100.63 -64.74 -31.34
C ASN A 73 99.85 -66.05 -31.52
N ASN A 74 99.56 -66.42 -32.76
CA ASN A 74 98.81 -67.64 -33.10
C ASN A 74 99.74 -68.81 -33.49
N GLY A 75 101.05 -68.58 -33.58
CA GLY A 75 102.05 -69.62 -33.82
C GLY A 75 102.31 -70.49 -32.59
N GLU A 76 103.01 -71.62 -32.79
CA GLU A 76 103.26 -72.60 -31.72
C GLU A 76 104.41 -72.23 -30.78
N ASN A 77 105.25 -71.25 -31.16
CA ASN A 77 106.45 -70.84 -30.41
C ASN A 77 106.34 -69.40 -29.89
N THR A 78 106.93 -69.15 -28.72
CA THR A 78 107.09 -67.79 -28.17
C THR A 78 107.93 -66.95 -29.13
N THR A 79 107.38 -65.81 -29.55
CA THR A 79 108.00 -64.95 -30.56
C THR A 79 108.35 -63.60 -29.94
N VAL A 80 109.56 -63.11 -30.21
CA VAL A 80 109.98 -61.77 -29.79
C VAL A 80 109.34 -60.76 -30.74
N MET A 81 108.49 -59.89 -30.20
CA MET A 81 107.83 -58.81 -30.88
C MET A 81 108.61 -57.52 -30.71
N SER A 82 108.69 -56.70 -31.75
CA SER A 82 109.12 -55.30 -31.64
C SER A 82 108.15 -54.36 -32.32
N ILE A 83 107.91 -53.20 -31.71
CA ILE A 83 107.01 -52.17 -32.21
C ILE A 83 107.84 -50.93 -32.47
N SER A 84 107.81 -50.45 -33.71
CA SER A 84 108.35 -49.15 -34.08
C SER A 84 107.20 -48.18 -34.24
N HIS A 85 107.26 -47.05 -33.55
CA HIS A 85 106.25 -46.02 -33.58
C HIS A 85 106.90 -44.64 -33.69
N ASP A 86 106.10 -43.65 -34.07
CA ASP A 86 106.52 -42.24 -34.04
C ASP A 86 106.82 -41.82 -32.59
N SER A 87 107.84 -40.99 -32.38
CA SER A 87 108.22 -40.49 -31.06
C SER A 87 107.12 -39.67 -30.37
N LYS A 88 106.12 -39.22 -31.14
CA LYS A 88 104.92 -38.54 -30.66
C LYS A 88 103.82 -39.48 -30.16
N ILE A 89 103.97 -40.80 -30.34
CA ILE A 89 103.09 -41.81 -29.74
C ILE A 89 103.80 -42.42 -28.55
N ILE A 90 103.07 -42.59 -27.44
CA ILE A 90 103.58 -43.23 -26.23
C ILE A 90 102.86 -44.57 -26.06
N LEU A 91 103.61 -45.65 -25.89
CA LEU A 91 103.06 -46.98 -25.64
C LEU A 91 103.13 -47.34 -24.15
N SER A 92 102.14 -48.08 -23.64
CA SER A 92 102.15 -48.59 -22.26
C SER A 92 103.05 -49.80 -22.05
N CYS A 93 103.71 -50.30 -23.10
CA CYS A 93 104.65 -51.41 -23.03
C CYS A 93 106.00 -51.04 -23.66
N PRO A 94 107.11 -51.70 -23.26
CA PRO A 94 108.39 -51.51 -23.93
C PRO A 94 108.33 -51.93 -25.40
N ASP A 95 109.11 -51.26 -26.24
CA ASP A 95 109.15 -51.41 -27.71
C ASP A 95 109.54 -52.81 -28.18
N THR A 96 110.10 -53.65 -27.30
CA THR A 96 110.40 -55.05 -27.59
C THR A 96 109.94 -55.93 -26.42
N PHE A 97 109.22 -57.01 -26.71
CA PHE A 97 108.72 -57.94 -25.70
C PHE A 97 108.51 -59.34 -26.28
N SER A 98 108.57 -60.36 -25.44
CA SER A 98 108.23 -61.73 -25.85
C SER A 98 106.72 -61.95 -25.76
N LEU A 99 106.15 -62.60 -26.78
CA LEU A 99 104.73 -62.97 -26.83
C LEU A 99 104.59 -64.48 -26.95
N ASP A 100 104.06 -65.08 -25.88
CA ASP A 100 103.81 -66.52 -25.83
C ASP A 100 102.67 -66.94 -26.77
N PRO A 101 102.69 -68.19 -27.28
CA PRO A 101 101.60 -68.76 -28.08
C PRO A 101 100.24 -68.59 -27.41
N LYS A 102 99.25 -68.10 -28.16
CA LYS A 102 97.83 -67.98 -27.80
C LYS A 102 97.53 -67.08 -26.58
N LYS A 103 98.49 -66.27 -26.12
CA LYS A 103 98.27 -65.27 -25.05
C LYS A 103 98.33 -63.85 -25.63
N PRO A 104 97.20 -63.17 -25.86
CA PRO A 104 97.19 -61.81 -26.39
C PRO A 104 97.74 -60.78 -25.38
N LYS A 105 98.33 -59.70 -25.89
CA LYS A 105 98.80 -58.55 -25.11
C LYS A 105 98.10 -57.27 -25.57
N VAL A 106 97.46 -56.58 -24.64
CA VAL A 106 96.86 -55.25 -24.87
C VAL A 106 97.92 -54.17 -24.68
N ILE A 107 97.93 -53.20 -25.57
CA ILE A 107 98.85 -52.08 -25.62
C ILE A 107 98.02 -50.81 -25.70
N THR A 108 98.23 -49.91 -24.74
CA THR A 108 97.62 -48.59 -24.73
C THR A 108 98.50 -47.63 -25.50
N ILE A 109 97.89 -46.92 -26.44
CA ILE A 109 98.48 -45.91 -27.29
C ILE A 109 98.02 -44.56 -26.76
N LYS A 110 98.98 -43.70 -26.44
CA LYS A 110 98.79 -42.37 -25.86
C LYS A 110 99.33 -41.30 -26.79
N ALA A 111 98.60 -40.21 -26.97
CA ALA A 111 99.08 -39.03 -27.69
C ALA A 111 99.20 -37.81 -26.77
N PRO A 112 100.35 -37.11 -26.74
CA PRO A 112 100.48 -35.84 -26.03
C PRO A 112 99.72 -34.73 -26.75
N TYR A 113 99.33 -33.67 -26.01
CA TYR A 113 98.50 -32.58 -26.51
C TYR A 113 99.15 -31.71 -27.62
N ASP A 114 100.46 -31.84 -27.82
CA ASP A 114 101.25 -31.16 -28.85
C ASP A 114 101.46 -32.02 -30.10
N ALA A 115 100.93 -33.25 -30.12
CA ALA A 115 100.88 -34.05 -31.32
C ALA A 115 100.04 -33.34 -32.41
N HIS A 116 100.42 -33.50 -33.68
CA HIS A 116 99.67 -32.86 -34.76
C HIS A 116 98.44 -33.70 -35.13
N ASP A 117 97.33 -33.03 -35.45
CA ASP A 117 96.14 -33.64 -36.06
C ASP A 117 96.57 -34.39 -37.34
N GLY A 118 96.30 -35.69 -37.42
CA GLY A 118 96.86 -36.52 -38.49
C GLY A 118 96.86 -38.02 -38.21
N SER A 119 97.31 -38.79 -39.21
CA SER A 119 97.46 -40.25 -39.12
C SER A 119 98.92 -40.61 -38.88
N TYR A 120 99.16 -41.43 -37.88
CA TYR A 120 100.44 -41.97 -37.48
C TYR A 120 100.41 -43.49 -37.60
N TYR A 121 101.57 -44.14 -37.69
CA TYR A 121 101.65 -45.58 -37.95
C TYR A 121 102.53 -46.28 -36.92
N LEU A 122 102.04 -47.41 -36.40
CA LEU A 122 102.83 -48.33 -35.59
C LEU A 122 103.15 -49.56 -36.44
N GLU A 123 104.43 -49.82 -36.63
CA GLU A 123 104.90 -51.01 -37.33
C GLU A 123 105.25 -52.10 -36.34
N ILE A 124 104.57 -53.24 -36.46
CA ILE A 124 104.73 -54.38 -35.56
C ILE A 124 105.53 -55.47 -36.29
N LYS A 125 106.64 -55.90 -35.67
CA LYS A 125 107.56 -56.93 -36.19
C LYS A 125 107.61 -58.13 -35.24
N ALA A 126 107.79 -59.32 -35.78
CA ALA A 126 107.92 -60.57 -35.05
C ALA A 126 109.16 -61.33 -35.54
N GLY A 127 110.08 -61.69 -34.64
CA GLY A 127 111.34 -62.34 -35.01
C GLY A 127 112.21 -61.52 -35.97
N GLY A 128 112.06 -60.19 -35.96
CA GLY A 128 112.77 -59.26 -36.87
C GLY A 128 112.07 -59.00 -38.22
N VAL A 129 110.99 -59.71 -38.54
CA VAL A 129 110.22 -59.54 -39.80
C VAL A 129 108.98 -58.69 -39.54
N LYS A 130 108.67 -57.74 -40.43
CA LYS A 130 107.45 -56.92 -40.36
C LYS A 130 106.22 -57.79 -40.54
N VAL A 131 105.25 -57.66 -39.62
CA VAL A 131 104.01 -58.46 -39.65
C VAL A 131 102.77 -57.61 -39.90
N GLU A 132 102.63 -56.44 -39.28
CA GLU A 132 101.44 -55.59 -39.48
C GLU A 132 101.74 -54.09 -39.28
N THR A 133 100.82 -53.21 -39.69
CA THR A 133 100.87 -51.77 -39.42
C THR A 133 99.53 -51.26 -38.90
N VAL A 134 99.50 -50.63 -37.72
CA VAL A 134 98.31 -50.00 -37.13
C VAL A 134 98.31 -48.50 -37.40
N THR A 135 97.17 -47.95 -37.82
CA THR A 135 96.99 -46.50 -38.01
C THR A 135 96.40 -45.85 -36.76
N VAL A 136 97.06 -44.83 -36.21
CA VAL A 136 96.54 -44.00 -35.11
C VAL A 136 96.17 -42.63 -35.65
N LYS A 137 94.90 -42.25 -35.54
CA LYS A 137 94.41 -40.93 -35.93
C LYS A 137 94.23 -40.06 -34.71
N ILE A 138 94.96 -38.96 -34.66
CA ILE A 138 94.79 -37.94 -33.62
C ILE A 138 93.83 -36.87 -34.17
N ILE A 139 92.72 -36.63 -33.47
CA ILE A 139 91.65 -35.74 -33.90
C ILE A 139 91.39 -34.71 -32.80
N TYR A 140 91.57 -33.42 -33.13
CA TYR A 140 91.18 -32.33 -32.25
C TYR A 140 89.74 -31.90 -32.51
N CYS A 141 88.92 -31.80 -31.48
CA CYS A 141 87.60 -31.20 -31.55
C CYS A 141 87.67 -29.74 -31.11
N ALA A 142 86.68 -28.94 -31.48
CA ALA A 142 86.53 -27.58 -30.98
C ALA A 142 85.08 -27.33 -30.61
N LYS A 143 84.83 -26.50 -29.60
CA LYS A 143 83.47 -26.18 -29.17
C LYS A 143 83.28 -24.67 -29.10
N ILE A 144 82.23 -24.18 -29.75
CA ILE A 144 81.89 -22.75 -29.73
C ILE A 144 81.27 -22.43 -28.38
N LYS A 145 81.85 -21.47 -27.67
CA LYS A 145 81.31 -20.91 -26.43
C LYS A 145 80.86 -19.48 -26.66
N VAL A 146 79.69 -19.15 -26.15
CA VAL A 146 79.20 -17.77 -26.09
C VAL A 146 79.08 -17.36 -24.63
N ASN A 147 79.41 -16.11 -24.32
CA ASN A 147 79.30 -15.59 -22.96
C ASN A 147 77.84 -15.47 -22.47
N LEU A 148 76.90 -15.31 -23.41
CA LEU A 148 75.48 -15.17 -23.16
C LEU A 148 74.71 -16.21 -23.98
N SER A 149 73.92 -17.04 -23.30
CA SER A 149 72.99 -17.97 -23.95
C SER A 149 71.78 -17.28 -24.59
N SER A 150 71.47 -16.05 -24.17
CA SER A 150 70.43 -15.20 -24.77
C SER A 150 70.75 -13.71 -24.68
N VAL A 151 70.20 -12.93 -25.63
CA VAL A 151 70.29 -11.46 -25.69
C VAL A 151 68.90 -10.86 -25.57
N ASP A 152 68.57 -10.28 -24.42
CA ASP A 152 67.30 -9.58 -24.20
C ASP A 152 67.49 -8.06 -24.36
N PHE A 153 66.82 -7.42 -25.33
CA PHE A 153 66.84 -5.96 -25.51
C PHE A 153 65.91 -5.21 -24.55
N GLY A 154 65.07 -5.91 -23.78
CA GLY A 154 64.08 -5.32 -22.89
C GLY A 154 62.91 -4.69 -23.63
N GLU A 155 62.33 -3.64 -23.05
CA GLU A 155 61.26 -2.86 -23.67
C GLU A 155 61.83 -1.80 -24.61
N VAL A 156 61.45 -1.87 -25.88
CA VAL A 156 61.97 -1.01 -26.93
C VAL A 156 60.81 -0.26 -27.60
N PRO A 157 60.80 1.09 -27.56
CA PRO A 157 59.86 1.90 -28.33
C PRO A 157 59.93 1.55 -29.83
N SER A 158 58.78 1.29 -30.45
CA SER A 158 58.73 0.99 -31.90
C SER A 158 59.27 2.10 -32.80
N LYS A 159 59.24 3.36 -32.32
CA LYS A 159 59.78 4.52 -33.04
C LYS A 159 61.30 4.71 -32.85
N LYS A 160 61.95 3.89 -32.02
CA LYS A 160 63.40 3.97 -31.82
C LYS A 160 64.13 3.51 -33.09
N SER A 161 65.09 4.30 -33.58
CA SER A 161 65.80 4.01 -34.82
C SER A 161 66.63 2.73 -34.75
N GLU A 162 67.38 2.52 -33.66
CA GLU A 162 68.12 1.27 -33.39
C GLU A 162 68.53 1.15 -31.91
N VAL A 163 68.71 -0.10 -31.46
CA VAL A 163 69.27 -0.47 -30.14
C VAL A 163 70.28 -1.61 -30.35
N THR A 164 71.41 -1.60 -29.64
CA THR A 164 72.51 -2.57 -29.85
C THR A 164 72.89 -3.32 -28.58
N LYS A 165 73.23 -4.61 -28.69
CA LYS A 165 73.83 -5.43 -27.62
C LYS A 165 74.96 -6.32 -28.18
N THR A 166 76.04 -6.46 -27.43
CA THR A 166 77.25 -7.20 -27.87
C THR A 166 77.40 -8.52 -27.11
N ILE A 167 77.72 -9.58 -27.85
CA ILE A 167 78.09 -10.89 -27.33
C ILE A 167 79.55 -11.19 -27.61
N GLU A 168 80.08 -12.17 -26.89
CA GLU A 168 81.44 -12.66 -27.02
C GLU A 168 81.43 -14.14 -27.41
N ILE A 169 82.21 -14.49 -28.42
CA ILE A 169 82.36 -15.84 -28.97
C ILE A 169 83.81 -16.29 -28.72
N SER A 170 83.99 -17.44 -28.09
CA SER A 170 85.28 -18.11 -27.89
C SER A 170 85.26 -19.57 -28.31
N GLU A 171 86.44 -20.16 -28.43
CA GLU A 171 86.62 -21.61 -28.50
C GLU A 171 86.85 -22.15 -27.07
N GLU A 172 86.06 -23.13 -26.65
CA GLU A 172 86.03 -23.63 -25.28
C GLU A 172 87.22 -24.55 -24.95
N TYR A 173 87.61 -25.42 -25.87
CA TYR A 173 88.60 -26.47 -25.57
C TYR A 173 90.05 -25.98 -25.62
N GLY A 174 90.32 -24.87 -26.32
CA GLY A 174 91.62 -24.19 -26.38
C GLY A 174 92.61 -24.81 -27.39
N TYR A 175 92.14 -25.66 -28.30
CA TYR A 175 92.99 -26.41 -29.23
C TYR A 175 92.97 -25.87 -30.66
N LYS A 176 91.86 -25.27 -31.10
CA LYS A 176 91.66 -24.91 -32.52
C LYS A 176 91.27 -23.45 -32.69
N THR A 177 91.73 -22.87 -33.79
CA THR A 177 91.16 -21.62 -34.28
C THR A 177 89.88 -21.98 -35.03
N LEU A 178 88.78 -21.31 -34.70
CA LEU A 178 87.52 -21.44 -35.42
C LEU A 178 87.58 -20.50 -36.63
N ASP A 179 87.71 -21.07 -37.81
CA ASP A 179 87.72 -20.33 -39.07
C ASP A 179 86.31 -20.23 -39.63
N ASP A 180 86.03 -19.10 -40.29
CA ASP A 180 84.75 -18.81 -40.96
C ASP A 180 83.55 -19.12 -40.05
N VAL A 181 83.54 -18.54 -38.85
CA VAL A 181 82.37 -18.57 -37.98
C VAL A 181 81.28 -17.72 -38.64
N THR A 182 80.14 -18.35 -38.87
CA THR A 182 78.96 -17.78 -39.52
C THR A 182 77.81 -17.70 -38.55
N ILE A 183 77.08 -16.59 -38.57
CA ILE A 183 75.89 -16.35 -37.76
C ILE A 183 74.73 -16.19 -38.72
N THR A 184 73.82 -17.15 -38.68
CA THR A 184 72.68 -17.20 -39.61
C THR A 184 71.37 -17.26 -38.85
N PRO A 185 70.32 -16.57 -39.31
CA PRO A 185 69.00 -16.67 -38.70
C PRO A 185 68.45 -18.09 -38.87
N ALA A 186 67.93 -18.65 -37.78
CA ALA A 186 67.36 -19.99 -37.73
C ALA A 186 65.83 -19.96 -37.71
N ARG A 187 65.26 -19.06 -36.90
CA ARG A 187 63.80 -18.91 -36.74
C ARG A 187 63.47 -17.50 -36.25
N GLY A 188 62.31 -16.99 -36.65
CA GLY A 188 61.73 -15.75 -36.09
C GLY A 188 62.25 -14.44 -36.71
N ASN A 189 63.33 -14.47 -37.50
CA ASN A 189 63.89 -13.27 -38.15
C ASN A 189 63.33 -12.98 -39.54
N GLU A 190 62.09 -13.38 -39.82
CA GLU A 190 61.39 -13.07 -41.08
C GLU A 190 61.16 -11.55 -41.26
N ASN A 191 61.10 -10.82 -40.13
CA ASN A 191 60.93 -9.38 -40.10
C ASN A 191 62.24 -8.60 -40.34
N ASN A 192 63.39 -9.27 -40.35
CA ASN A 192 64.73 -8.67 -40.46
C ASN A 192 65.00 -7.54 -39.45
N TRP A 193 64.36 -7.58 -38.27
CA TRP A 193 64.53 -6.54 -37.26
C TRP A 193 65.86 -6.67 -36.51
N VAL A 194 66.43 -7.88 -36.46
CA VAL A 194 67.71 -8.11 -35.80
C VAL A 194 68.77 -8.49 -36.81
N THR A 195 69.88 -7.75 -36.80
CA THR A 195 71.05 -7.99 -37.66
C THR A 195 72.33 -8.02 -36.82
N PRO A 196 73.16 -9.06 -36.90
CA PRO A 196 74.48 -9.05 -36.28
C PRO A 196 75.44 -8.14 -37.06
N SER A 197 76.41 -7.53 -36.38
CA SER A 197 77.40 -6.63 -37.00
C SER A 197 78.31 -7.32 -38.01
N ARG A 198 78.47 -8.64 -37.90
CA ARG A 198 79.17 -9.53 -38.83
C ARG A 198 78.44 -10.87 -38.92
N GLU A 199 78.22 -11.36 -40.13
CA GLU A 199 77.50 -12.62 -40.38
C GLU A 199 78.42 -13.78 -40.80
N ARG A 200 79.62 -13.49 -41.33
CA ARG A 200 80.62 -14.45 -41.83
C ARG A 200 82.03 -13.91 -41.65
N ASP A 201 83.03 -14.72 -42.00
CA ASP A 201 84.46 -14.37 -41.92
C ASP A 201 84.91 -13.99 -40.50
N ILE A 202 84.24 -14.52 -39.49
CA ILE A 202 84.63 -14.34 -38.08
C ILE A 202 85.66 -15.42 -37.75
N THR A 203 86.88 -15.01 -37.42
CA THR A 203 87.92 -15.91 -36.93
C THR A 203 88.03 -15.80 -35.41
N VAL A 204 87.93 -16.92 -34.71
CA VAL A 204 88.09 -17.00 -33.25
C VAL A 204 89.36 -17.80 -32.95
N SER A 205 90.40 -17.13 -32.47
CA SER A 205 91.65 -17.81 -32.09
C SER A 205 91.43 -18.71 -30.88
N LYS A 206 92.22 -19.79 -30.78
CA LYS A 206 92.23 -20.75 -29.66
C LYS A 206 92.45 -20.13 -28.26
N VAL A 207 92.86 -18.86 -28.17
CA VAL A 207 93.15 -18.14 -26.91
C VAL A 207 92.50 -16.75 -26.84
N SER A 208 91.70 -16.35 -27.82
CA SER A 208 91.08 -15.01 -27.85
C SER A 208 89.60 -15.08 -28.19
N HIS A 209 88.90 -13.99 -27.91
CA HIS A 209 87.46 -13.86 -28.15
C HIS A 209 87.18 -13.00 -29.38
N ALA A 210 86.04 -13.26 -30.04
CA ALA A 210 85.47 -12.39 -31.06
C ALA A 210 84.20 -11.73 -30.54
N TYR A 211 84.02 -10.43 -30.83
CA TYR A 211 82.83 -9.68 -30.43
C TYR A 211 81.88 -9.51 -31.60
N VAL A 212 80.59 -9.79 -31.36
CA VAL A 212 79.52 -9.57 -32.33
C VAL A 212 78.42 -8.75 -31.69
N THR A 213 78.00 -7.67 -32.36
CA THR A 213 76.95 -6.79 -31.88
C THR A 213 75.67 -7.06 -32.64
N PHE A 214 74.62 -7.50 -31.94
CA PHE A 214 73.26 -7.54 -32.49
C PHE A 214 72.68 -6.13 -32.45
N THR A 215 72.15 -5.69 -33.60
CA THR A 215 71.41 -4.43 -33.74
C THR A 215 69.94 -4.76 -33.97
N LEU A 216 69.06 -4.22 -33.12
CA LEU A 216 67.62 -4.29 -33.24
C LEU A 216 67.10 -2.97 -33.85
N ARG A 217 66.45 -3.08 -35.00
CA ARG A 217 65.68 -2.02 -35.68
C ARG A 217 64.20 -2.39 -35.61
N PRO A 218 63.46 -1.89 -34.61
CA PRO A 218 62.08 -2.29 -34.42
C PRO A 218 61.21 -1.77 -35.57
N GLY A 219 60.31 -2.61 -36.05
CA GLY A 219 59.25 -2.22 -36.98
C GLY A 219 57.95 -1.88 -36.26
N PRO A 220 56.85 -1.67 -37.01
CA PRO A 220 55.56 -1.36 -36.41
C PRO A 220 55.09 -2.52 -35.51
N PRO A 221 54.65 -2.24 -34.28
CA PRO A 221 54.19 -3.27 -33.35
C PRO A 221 52.82 -3.79 -33.77
N ASN A 222 52.50 -5.02 -33.37
CA ASN A 222 51.21 -5.64 -33.67
C ASN A 222 50.20 -5.34 -32.54
N TYR A 223 49.21 -4.49 -32.82
CA TYR A 223 48.17 -4.12 -31.84
C TYR A 223 47.26 -5.29 -31.44
N ASN A 224 47.17 -6.35 -32.24
CA ASN A 224 46.38 -7.54 -31.94
C ASN A 224 47.09 -8.50 -30.96
N ARG A 225 48.37 -8.25 -30.67
CA ARG A 225 49.21 -9.11 -29.83
C ARG A 225 49.47 -8.43 -28.48
N ARG A 226 48.97 -9.01 -27.38
CA ARG A 226 49.06 -8.41 -26.04
C ARG A 226 50.48 -8.32 -25.47
N ASP A 227 51.30 -9.33 -25.69
CA ASP A 227 52.65 -9.39 -25.12
C ASP A 227 53.67 -8.58 -25.92
N ASN A 228 53.48 -8.45 -27.24
CA ASN A 228 54.41 -7.82 -28.20
C ASN A 228 55.88 -8.22 -27.98
N LYS A 229 56.10 -9.46 -27.53
CA LYS A 229 57.42 -10.06 -27.33
C LYS A 229 57.87 -10.77 -28.61
N TYR A 230 58.97 -10.33 -29.17
CA TYR A 230 59.56 -10.92 -30.37
C TYR A 230 60.80 -11.71 -29.99
N ARG A 231 60.96 -12.87 -30.62
CA ARG A 231 62.05 -13.82 -30.37
C ARG A 231 62.67 -14.25 -31.68
N TRP A 232 63.97 -14.14 -31.74
CA TRP A 232 64.80 -14.45 -32.90
C TRP A 232 65.84 -15.49 -32.48
N MET A 233 65.94 -16.58 -33.22
CA MET A 233 66.98 -17.58 -32.99
C MET A 233 68.03 -17.46 -34.07
N PHE A 234 69.30 -17.38 -33.68
CA PHE A 234 70.45 -17.41 -34.59
C PHE A 234 71.27 -18.68 -34.33
N ILE A 235 71.75 -19.32 -35.39
CA ILE A 235 72.71 -20.42 -35.30
C ILE A 235 74.10 -19.89 -35.64
N ILE A 236 75.05 -20.18 -34.76
CA ILE A 236 76.47 -19.91 -34.93
C ILE A 236 77.15 -21.23 -35.34
N LYS A 237 77.78 -21.25 -36.52
CA LYS A 237 78.49 -22.43 -37.05
C LYS A 237 79.90 -22.05 -37.45
N SER A 238 80.86 -22.96 -37.32
CA SER A 238 82.19 -22.81 -37.89
C SER A 238 82.37 -23.77 -39.07
N ARG A 239 83.21 -23.38 -40.04
CA ARG A 239 83.65 -24.27 -41.13
C ARG A 239 84.75 -25.24 -40.68
N SER A 240 85.37 -24.99 -39.52
CA SER A 240 86.35 -25.89 -38.92
C SER A 240 85.74 -27.30 -38.71
N ARG A 241 86.53 -28.35 -38.98
CA ARG A 241 86.10 -29.74 -38.80
C ARG A 241 85.90 -30.05 -37.31
N ASN A 242 84.90 -30.89 -37.01
CA ASN A 242 84.57 -31.37 -35.67
C ASN A 242 84.18 -30.26 -34.68
N VAL A 243 83.30 -29.34 -35.12
CA VAL A 243 82.74 -28.26 -34.31
C VAL A 243 81.21 -28.32 -34.37
N GLU A 244 80.57 -28.41 -33.21
CA GLU A 244 79.12 -28.40 -33.13
C GLU A 244 78.56 -26.97 -33.20
N PRO A 245 77.43 -26.75 -33.91
CA PRO A 245 76.79 -25.45 -33.97
C PRO A 245 76.09 -25.13 -32.65
N ILE A 246 76.12 -23.85 -32.24
CA ILE A 246 75.38 -23.36 -31.07
C ILE A 246 74.27 -22.40 -31.49
N THR A 247 73.15 -22.43 -30.78
CA THR A 247 72.04 -21.49 -30.98
C THR A 247 72.06 -20.40 -29.92
N ILE A 248 71.80 -19.17 -30.33
CA ILE A 248 71.56 -18.04 -29.43
C ILE A 248 70.16 -17.48 -29.65
N GLU A 249 69.44 -17.25 -28.55
CA GLU A 249 68.13 -16.61 -28.58
C GLU A 249 68.28 -15.10 -28.35
N VAL A 250 67.64 -14.30 -29.17
CA VAL A 250 67.57 -12.85 -29.04
C VAL A 250 66.10 -12.49 -28.85
N GLU A 251 65.77 -11.68 -27.85
CA GLU A 251 64.39 -11.27 -27.57
C GLU A 251 64.26 -9.77 -27.28
N ALA A 252 63.06 -9.23 -27.55
CA ALA A 252 62.70 -7.85 -27.24
C ALA A 252 61.18 -7.72 -27.11
N ARG A 253 60.72 -6.80 -26.25
CA ARG A 253 59.30 -6.37 -26.23
C ARG A 253 59.18 -5.04 -26.97
N ILE A 254 58.49 -5.01 -28.10
CA ILE A 254 58.30 -3.77 -28.85
C ILE A 254 57.07 -3.03 -28.32
N MET A 255 57.26 -1.83 -27.75
CA MET A 255 56.19 -1.03 -27.18
C MET A 255 55.28 -0.45 -28.27
N ARG A 256 53.96 -0.56 -28.05
CA ARG A 256 52.95 0.10 -28.89
C ARG A 256 52.92 1.60 -28.60
N PRO A 257 52.98 2.45 -29.63
CA PRO A 257 52.69 3.88 -29.50
C PRO A 257 51.34 4.08 -28.82
N PRO A 258 51.16 5.19 -28.07
CA PRO A 258 49.90 5.48 -27.41
C PRO A 258 48.80 5.60 -28.47
N LYS A 259 47.62 5.10 -28.14
CA LYS A 259 46.46 5.15 -29.04
C LYS A 259 45.19 5.34 -28.23
N LEU A 260 44.44 6.39 -28.55
CA LEU A 260 43.14 6.64 -27.93
C LEU A 260 42.17 5.52 -28.31
N GLY A 261 41.62 4.84 -27.31
CA GLY A 261 40.57 3.84 -27.49
C GLY A 261 39.19 4.48 -27.67
N GLU A 262 38.22 3.69 -28.10
CA GLU A 262 36.83 4.11 -28.30
C GLU A 262 36.23 4.71 -27.02
N LEU A 263 35.59 5.87 -27.16
CA LEU A 263 34.89 6.55 -26.09
C LEU A 263 33.39 6.21 -26.15
N LYS A 264 32.71 6.28 -24.99
CA LYS A 264 31.28 5.97 -24.89
C LYS A 264 30.49 7.20 -24.48
N ASP A 265 29.37 7.41 -25.16
CA ASP A 265 28.38 8.42 -24.83
C ASP A 265 27.87 8.26 -23.39
N LYS A 266 27.43 9.38 -22.83
CA LYS A 266 26.97 9.45 -21.44
C LYS A 266 25.64 10.17 -21.32
N GLU A 267 24.81 9.66 -20.44
CA GLU A 267 23.54 10.28 -20.06
C GLU A 267 23.52 10.52 -18.55
N LEU A 268 23.03 11.70 -18.15
CA LEU A 268 22.82 12.08 -16.76
C LEU A 268 21.41 12.64 -16.57
N GLU A 269 20.66 12.07 -15.64
CA GLU A 269 19.36 12.60 -15.22
C GLU A 269 19.51 13.41 -13.93
N ILE A 270 18.98 14.64 -13.93
CA ILE A 270 18.96 15.54 -12.78
C ILE A 270 17.51 15.87 -12.48
N LYS A 271 17.04 15.46 -11.29
CA LYS A 271 15.71 15.79 -10.77
C LYS A 271 15.80 16.95 -9.81
N PHE A 272 14.96 17.96 -9.99
CA PHE A 272 14.86 19.08 -9.04
C PHE A 272 13.97 18.69 -7.86
N ASP A 273 14.48 17.82 -6.99
CA ASP A 273 13.76 17.20 -5.87
C ASP A 273 13.59 18.10 -4.64
N LYS A 274 13.99 19.38 -4.74
CA LYS A 274 13.81 20.40 -3.72
C LYS A 274 12.94 21.54 -4.24
N PRO A 275 12.14 22.19 -3.36
CA PRO A 275 11.40 23.37 -3.74
C PRO A 275 12.29 24.41 -4.40
N LYS A 276 11.74 25.09 -5.39
CA LYS A 276 12.37 26.17 -6.12
C LYS A 276 13.00 27.17 -5.15
N GLU A 277 14.18 27.67 -5.52
CA GLU A 277 14.99 28.61 -4.73
C GLU A 277 15.59 28.06 -3.42
N THR A 278 15.27 26.82 -3.00
CA THR A 278 15.90 26.20 -1.81
C THR A 278 17.34 25.76 -2.10
N VAL A 279 17.60 25.32 -3.32
CA VAL A 279 18.94 24.96 -3.83
C VAL A 279 19.21 25.88 -5.00
N LEU A 280 20.31 26.63 -4.99
CA LEU A 280 20.64 27.56 -6.07
C LEU A 280 21.23 26.84 -7.30
N GLU A 281 22.06 25.84 -7.06
CA GLU A 281 22.73 25.07 -8.11
C GLU A 281 22.83 23.58 -7.72
N TYR A 282 22.58 22.71 -8.70
CA TYR A 282 22.76 21.27 -8.60
C TYR A 282 24.10 20.89 -9.24
N TYR A 283 25.00 20.35 -8.42
CA TYR A 283 26.31 19.87 -8.86
C TYR A 283 26.28 18.35 -9.05
N LYS A 284 26.65 17.91 -10.25
CA LYS A 284 26.81 16.49 -10.61
C LYS A 284 28.06 16.32 -11.46
N HIS A 285 28.56 15.10 -11.58
CA HIS A 285 29.66 14.80 -12.48
C HIS A 285 29.36 13.55 -13.30
N ILE A 286 30.04 13.45 -14.45
CA ILE A 286 30.03 12.28 -15.32
C ILE A 286 31.47 11.84 -15.54
N ASP A 287 31.69 10.54 -15.47
CA ASP A 287 32.99 9.94 -15.73
C ASP A 287 33.09 9.45 -17.17
N ILE A 288 33.98 10.06 -17.95
CA ILE A 288 34.36 9.60 -19.28
C ILE A 288 35.61 8.74 -19.14
N ARG A 289 35.46 7.44 -19.33
CA ARG A 289 36.59 6.51 -19.26
C ARG A 289 37.42 6.59 -20.54
N VAL A 290 38.63 7.10 -20.42
CA VAL A 290 39.65 7.08 -21.48
C VAL A 290 40.51 5.82 -21.32
N ARG A 291 40.81 5.18 -22.45
CA ARG A 291 41.69 4.01 -22.53
C ARG A 291 42.84 4.30 -23.49
N ASN A 292 44.03 3.93 -23.08
CA ASN A 292 45.21 3.89 -23.92
C ASN A 292 45.39 2.45 -24.41
N GLU A 293 45.23 2.24 -25.72
CA GLU A 293 45.45 0.93 -26.33
C GLU A 293 46.95 0.63 -26.59
N GLY A 294 47.81 1.63 -26.38
CA GLY A 294 49.27 1.54 -26.43
C GLY A 294 49.91 1.13 -25.12
N ASP A 295 51.24 0.98 -25.14
CA ASP A 295 52.05 0.67 -23.94
C ASP A 295 52.77 1.93 -23.40
N GLU A 296 52.94 2.94 -24.24
CA GLU A 296 53.51 4.24 -23.86
C GLU A 296 52.44 5.18 -23.32
N PRO A 297 52.76 6.15 -22.44
CA PRO A 297 51.77 7.07 -21.88
C PRO A 297 51.06 7.90 -22.95
N LEU A 298 49.72 8.01 -22.85
CA LEU A 298 48.87 8.87 -23.66
C LEU A 298 48.73 10.25 -22.98
N TYR A 299 48.90 11.33 -23.73
CA TYR A 299 48.75 12.72 -23.27
C TYR A 299 47.56 13.38 -23.96
N PHE A 300 47.02 14.44 -23.36
CA PHE A 300 45.94 15.23 -23.96
C PHE A 300 46.47 16.56 -24.47
N ARG A 301 46.42 16.75 -25.79
CA ARG A 301 46.79 18.02 -26.41
C ARG A 301 45.76 19.11 -26.10
N LYS A 302 44.49 18.73 -26.19
CA LYS A 302 43.33 19.61 -26.06
C LYS A 302 42.08 18.77 -25.83
N ILE A 303 41.15 19.28 -25.04
CA ILE A 303 39.78 18.77 -24.97
C ILE A 303 38.87 19.94 -25.30
N ASP A 304 38.17 19.85 -26.42
CA ASP A 304 37.16 20.84 -26.81
C ASP A 304 35.82 20.42 -26.20
N TYR A 305 35.20 21.33 -25.47
CA TYR A 305 33.91 21.10 -24.82
C TYR A 305 33.08 22.39 -24.80
N PRO A 306 31.75 22.28 -24.81
CA PRO A 306 30.88 23.44 -24.65
C PRO A 306 30.86 23.89 -23.19
N ASN A 307 31.34 25.10 -22.90
CA ASN A 307 31.27 25.69 -21.56
C ASN A 307 29.83 25.92 -21.07
N SER A 308 28.84 25.87 -21.98
CA SER A 308 27.42 25.85 -21.64
C SER A 308 26.60 25.04 -22.63
N LEU A 309 25.58 24.35 -22.13
CA LEU A 309 24.65 23.53 -22.92
C LEU A 309 23.30 24.22 -23.17
N GLY A 310 23.19 25.51 -22.80
CA GLY A 310 21.91 26.23 -22.78
C GLY A 310 21.19 26.11 -21.43
N GLY A 311 20.19 26.97 -21.20
CA GLY A 311 19.44 26.96 -19.93
C GLY A 311 20.24 27.34 -18.68
N GLY A 312 21.43 27.92 -18.83
CA GLY A 312 22.34 28.25 -17.72
C GLY A 312 23.19 27.06 -17.22
N ILE A 313 23.09 25.89 -17.85
CA ILE A 313 23.90 24.72 -17.50
C ILE A 313 25.35 24.99 -17.87
N ARG A 314 26.25 24.83 -16.90
CA ARG A 314 27.70 24.99 -17.05
C ARG A 314 28.38 23.63 -17.01
N VAL A 315 29.39 23.48 -17.86
CA VAL A 315 30.22 22.27 -17.95
C VAL A 315 31.66 22.67 -17.70
N GLU A 316 32.30 21.98 -16.78
CA GLU A 316 33.72 22.12 -16.45
C GLU A 316 34.36 20.74 -16.52
N ILE A 317 35.62 20.68 -16.95
CA ILE A 317 36.35 19.42 -17.10
C ILE A 317 37.67 19.55 -16.36
N ASP A 318 38.00 18.53 -15.59
CA ASP A 318 39.33 18.36 -14.98
C ASP A 318 40.01 17.12 -15.60
N PRO A 319 40.79 17.28 -16.67
CA PRO A 319 41.44 16.16 -17.33
C PRO A 319 42.74 15.75 -16.63
N PRO A 320 43.05 14.45 -16.56
CA PRO A 320 44.31 14.02 -15.97
C PRO A 320 45.50 14.31 -16.90
N ASP A 321 46.67 14.63 -16.34
CA ASP A 321 47.88 14.97 -17.11
C ASP A 321 48.29 13.91 -18.16
N LYS A 322 48.12 12.62 -17.83
CA LYS A 322 48.42 11.48 -18.71
C LYS A 322 47.64 10.22 -18.33
N VAL A 323 47.48 9.32 -19.30
CA VAL A 323 46.83 8.02 -19.15
C VAL A 323 47.81 6.91 -19.51
N LEU A 324 48.09 6.00 -18.57
CA LEU A 324 48.96 4.85 -18.80
C LEU A 324 48.20 3.67 -19.41
N ASP A 325 47.10 3.26 -18.78
CA ASP A 325 46.23 2.17 -19.23
C ASP A 325 44.80 2.66 -19.39
N SER A 326 44.15 3.05 -18.29
CA SER A 326 42.83 3.69 -18.33
C SER A 326 42.64 4.66 -17.18
N ARG A 327 41.95 5.77 -17.44
CA ARG A 327 41.61 6.78 -16.43
C ARG A 327 40.30 7.48 -16.81
N ASN A 328 39.57 7.96 -15.82
CA ASN A 328 38.38 8.77 -16.06
C ASN A 328 38.76 10.25 -16.21
N ILE A 329 38.12 10.94 -17.14
CA ILE A 329 38.00 12.39 -17.16
C ILE A 329 36.69 12.72 -16.43
N GLU A 330 36.78 13.54 -15.40
CA GLU A 330 35.61 14.02 -14.66
C GLU A 330 35.05 15.25 -15.35
N VAL A 331 33.78 15.16 -15.75
CA VAL A 331 33.03 16.27 -16.34
C VAL A 331 32.05 16.77 -15.29
N TYR A 332 32.33 17.91 -14.69
CA TYR A 332 31.48 18.58 -13.71
C TYR A 332 30.37 19.35 -14.43
N ILE A 333 29.14 19.14 -13.96
CA ILE A 333 27.92 19.73 -14.49
C ILE A 333 27.27 20.51 -13.35
N THR A 334 27.13 21.81 -13.58
CA THR A 334 26.47 22.74 -12.68
C THR A 334 25.19 23.22 -13.32
N VAL A 335 24.05 22.87 -12.72
CA VAL A 335 22.72 23.23 -13.22
C VAL A 335 22.06 24.23 -12.27
N PRO A 336 21.74 25.46 -12.70
CA PRO A 336 21.01 26.40 -11.86
C PRO A 336 19.55 25.94 -11.67
N TYR A 337 18.95 26.30 -10.54
CA TYR A 337 17.58 25.90 -10.20
C TYR A 337 16.51 26.40 -11.19
N TYR A 338 16.80 27.44 -11.97
CA TYR A 338 15.88 27.98 -12.98
C TYR A 338 16.06 27.34 -14.36
N ALA A 339 16.96 26.36 -14.51
CA ALA A 339 17.16 25.68 -15.80
C ALA A 339 15.85 24.98 -16.24
N PRO A 340 15.37 25.23 -17.48
CA PRO A 340 14.14 24.62 -17.98
C PRO A 340 14.17 23.09 -17.97
N GLU A 341 13.00 22.47 -17.79
CA GLU A 341 12.84 21.03 -18.03
C GLU A 341 13.13 20.70 -19.50
N GLY A 342 13.88 19.62 -19.74
CA GLY A 342 14.22 19.21 -21.09
C GLY A 342 15.48 18.37 -21.20
N THR A 343 15.84 18.06 -22.44
CA THR A 343 17.05 17.30 -22.78
C THR A 343 18.07 18.22 -23.45
N TYR A 344 19.23 18.34 -22.83
CA TYR A 344 20.35 19.15 -23.27
C TYR A 344 21.45 18.23 -23.79
N ARG A 345 22.05 18.59 -24.92
CA ARG A 345 23.07 17.77 -25.58
C ARG A 345 24.34 18.58 -25.76
N GLY A 346 25.46 17.97 -25.39
CA GLY A 346 26.81 18.49 -25.59
C GLY A 346 27.66 17.45 -26.30
N LYS A 347 28.70 17.91 -26.99
CA LYS A 347 29.69 17.04 -27.62
C LYS A 347 31.08 17.45 -27.15
N LEU A 348 31.80 16.49 -26.59
CA LEU A 348 33.21 16.66 -26.21
C LEU A 348 34.08 16.07 -27.30
N HIS A 349 35.19 16.73 -27.61
CA HIS A 349 36.16 16.26 -28.58
C HIS A 349 37.53 16.17 -27.91
N ILE A 350 38.08 14.96 -27.83
CA ILE A 350 39.34 14.67 -27.15
C ILE A 350 40.44 14.49 -28.20
N TYR A 351 41.46 15.33 -28.16
CA TYR A 351 42.67 15.17 -28.98
C TYR A 351 43.79 14.59 -28.13
N ALA A 352 44.22 13.39 -28.45
CA ALA A 352 45.30 12.71 -27.76
C ALA A 352 46.61 12.76 -28.55
N GLU A 353 47.73 12.78 -27.82
CA GLU A 353 49.09 12.81 -28.37
C GLU A 353 50.05 11.91 -27.59
N ASP A 354 51.21 11.64 -28.19
CA ASP A 354 52.34 11.02 -27.52
C ASP A 354 53.23 12.06 -26.81
N LYS A 355 54.25 11.59 -26.08
CA LYS A 355 55.19 12.44 -25.34
C LYS A 355 55.96 13.44 -26.22
N ASP A 356 56.04 13.18 -27.52
CA ASP A 356 56.81 13.96 -28.50
C ASP A 356 55.87 14.89 -29.31
N GLY A 357 54.57 14.95 -28.97
CA GLY A 357 53.56 15.81 -29.58
C GLY A 357 52.95 15.26 -30.88
N ASN A 358 53.14 13.98 -31.19
CA ASN A 358 52.52 13.37 -32.37
C ASN A 358 51.08 12.91 -32.07
N PRO A 359 50.13 13.03 -33.03
CA PRO A 359 48.75 12.59 -32.83
C PRO A 359 48.65 11.10 -32.47
N ALA A 360 47.90 10.81 -31.40
CA ALA A 360 47.63 9.46 -30.89
C ALA A 360 46.14 9.07 -31.02
N GLY A 361 45.35 9.88 -31.72
CA GLY A 361 43.92 9.68 -31.97
C GLY A 361 43.07 10.87 -31.53
N ASP A 362 41.90 10.99 -32.14
CA ASP A 362 40.90 11.99 -31.87
C ASP A 362 39.51 11.35 -31.89
N GLU A 363 38.69 11.61 -30.86
CA GLU A 363 37.40 10.94 -30.71
C GLU A 363 36.37 11.87 -30.04
N TYR A 364 35.09 11.66 -30.36
CA TYR A 364 33.98 12.43 -29.80
C TYR A 364 33.21 11.66 -28.73
N VAL A 365 32.63 12.39 -27.77
CA VAL A 365 31.69 11.85 -26.79
C VAL A 365 30.46 12.73 -26.76
N ASP A 366 29.28 12.13 -26.99
CA ASP A 366 28.02 12.83 -26.78
C ASP A 366 27.62 12.73 -25.29
N ILE A 367 27.37 13.88 -24.69
CA ILE A 367 26.83 14.02 -23.33
C ILE A 367 25.38 14.49 -23.44
N THR A 368 24.48 13.72 -22.85
CA THR A 368 23.06 14.05 -22.73
C THR A 368 22.71 14.32 -21.27
N ILE A 369 22.16 15.50 -20.98
CA ILE A 369 21.68 15.87 -19.66
C ILE A 369 20.16 16.02 -19.73
N LYS A 370 19.44 15.28 -18.90
CA LYS A 370 17.99 15.35 -18.80
C LYS A 370 17.60 16.01 -17.49
N ILE A 371 17.04 17.21 -17.57
CA ILE A 371 16.47 17.92 -16.43
C ILE A 371 15.00 17.51 -16.33
N ILE A 372 14.59 17.07 -15.14
CA ILE A 372 13.20 16.69 -14.84
C ILE A 372 12.69 17.54 -13.69
N TRP A 373 11.55 18.18 -13.89
CA TRP A 373 10.83 18.90 -12.86
C TRP A 373 9.78 17.96 -12.24
N PRO A 374 9.97 17.51 -10.98
CA PRO A 374 8.97 16.69 -10.34
C PRO A 374 7.71 17.50 -10.03
N VAL A 375 6.58 16.82 -10.00
CA VAL A 375 5.29 17.39 -9.60
C VAL A 375 4.79 16.61 -8.40
N ASP A 376 4.43 17.31 -7.32
CA ASP A 376 3.84 16.72 -6.11
C ASP A 376 3.00 17.78 -5.37
N PHE A 377 2.07 17.36 -4.52
CA PHE A 377 1.30 18.28 -3.65
C PHE A 377 1.14 17.75 -2.22
N THR A 378 1.09 18.63 -1.24
CA THR A 378 0.72 18.29 0.14
C THR A 378 -0.76 18.52 0.39
N ILE A 379 -1.37 17.72 1.24
CA ILE A 379 -2.78 17.81 1.64
C ILE A 379 -2.83 18.38 3.05
N SER A 380 -3.62 19.42 3.26
CA SER A 380 -3.86 20.01 4.58
C SER A 380 -5.31 20.47 4.71
N SER A 381 -5.77 20.67 5.95
CA SER A 381 -7.04 21.30 6.24
C SER A 381 -6.96 22.00 7.59
N THR A 382 -7.74 23.06 7.77
CA THR A 382 -7.94 23.73 9.05
C THR A 382 -9.16 23.19 9.79
N SER A 383 -9.84 22.18 9.24
CA SER A 383 -11.04 21.59 9.84
C SER A 383 -10.69 20.76 11.08
N PRO A 384 -11.50 20.80 12.15
CA PRO A 384 -11.32 19.94 13.33
C PRO A 384 -11.50 18.45 13.01
N TYR A 385 -12.13 18.12 11.88
CA TYR A 385 -12.35 16.73 11.44
C TYR A 385 -11.13 16.11 10.75
N PHE A 386 -10.08 16.89 10.47
CA PHE A 386 -8.95 16.45 9.66
C PHE A 386 -7.70 16.13 10.50
N THR A 387 -7.15 14.93 10.32
CA THR A 387 -5.85 14.55 10.87
C THR A 387 -4.80 14.62 9.76
N PRO A 388 -3.65 15.28 9.95
CA PRO A 388 -2.71 15.56 8.86
C PRO A 388 -1.75 14.40 8.50
N SER A 389 -1.46 13.47 9.41
CA SER A 389 -0.47 12.41 9.16
C SER A 389 -0.80 11.12 9.92
N PRO A 390 -1.28 10.06 9.23
CA PRO A 390 -1.72 10.05 7.83
C PRO A 390 -2.94 10.96 7.61
N PRO A 391 -3.13 11.54 6.40
CA PRO A 391 -4.28 12.36 6.11
C PRO A 391 -5.59 11.54 6.25
N SER A 392 -6.45 11.95 7.17
CA SER A 392 -7.77 11.35 7.38
C SER A 392 -8.81 12.39 7.77
N ILE A 393 -10.08 12.08 7.50
CA ILE A 393 -11.25 12.88 7.84
C ILE A 393 -12.20 12.02 8.64
N ASP A 394 -12.59 12.48 9.81
CA ASP A 394 -13.64 11.87 10.62
C ASP A 394 -14.78 12.87 10.80
N PHE A 395 -15.88 12.66 10.07
CA PHE A 395 -17.07 13.50 10.18
C PHE A 395 -17.84 13.26 11.49
N GLY A 396 -17.47 12.23 12.26
CA GLY A 396 -18.17 11.80 13.46
C GLY A 396 -19.59 11.32 13.13
N SER A 397 -20.49 11.51 14.08
CA SER A 397 -21.90 11.13 13.94
C SER A 397 -22.66 12.04 12.97
N LEU A 398 -23.45 11.42 12.09
CA LEU A 398 -24.40 12.06 11.18
C LEU A 398 -25.81 11.60 11.59
N ALA A 399 -26.51 12.46 12.30
CA ALA A 399 -27.83 12.17 12.84
C ALA A 399 -28.93 12.33 11.80
N LEU A 400 -29.95 11.47 11.86
CA LEU A 400 -31.19 11.63 11.12
C LEU A 400 -32.00 12.79 11.71
N LYS A 401 -32.31 13.80 10.87
CA LYS A 401 -33.17 14.95 11.19
C LYS A 401 -34.43 14.91 10.30
N GLU A 402 -35.36 15.85 10.49
CA GLU A 402 -36.64 15.90 9.74
C GLU A 402 -36.47 15.87 8.21
N ARG A 403 -35.42 16.48 7.67
CA ARG A 403 -35.15 16.58 6.23
C ARG A 403 -34.12 15.56 5.71
N GLY A 404 -33.86 14.50 6.47
CA GLY A 404 -32.84 13.49 6.17
C GLY A 404 -31.61 13.58 7.07
N TYR A 405 -30.56 12.85 6.72
CA TYR A 405 -29.32 12.85 7.50
C TYR A 405 -28.61 14.20 7.45
N GLU A 406 -27.92 14.53 8.55
CA GLU A 406 -27.05 15.68 8.62
C GLU A 406 -25.97 15.62 7.52
N LYS A 407 -25.75 16.75 6.86
CA LYS A 407 -24.71 16.93 5.86
C LYS A 407 -23.55 17.69 6.48
N LYS A 408 -22.33 17.19 6.30
CA LYS A 408 -21.10 17.86 6.77
C LYS A 408 -20.16 18.08 5.59
N SER A 409 -19.27 19.06 5.75
CA SER A 409 -18.31 19.40 4.70
C SER A 409 -16.96 19.81 5.29
N VAL A 410 -15.87 19.41 4.63
CA VAL A 410 -14.50 19.77 5.00
C VAL A 410 -13.84 20.48 3.82
N LYS A 411 -13.23 21.64 4.10
CA LYS A 411 -12.38 22.34 3.13
C LYS A 411 -10.98 21.72 3.14
N ILE A 412 -10.57 21.12 2.03
CA ILE A 412 -9.25 20.50 1.85
C ILE A 412 -8.40 21.41 0.98
N THR A 413 -7.19 21.70 1.42
CA THR A 413 -6.21 22.51 0.69
C THR A 413 -5.11 21.62 0.14
N LEU A 414 -4.91 21.72 -1.17
CA LEU A 414 -3.83 21.09 -1.90
C LEU A 414 -2.77 22.16 -2.22
N THR A 415 -1.54 21.93 -1.80
CA THR A 415 -0.41 22.86 -2.00
C THR A 415 0.63 22.21 -2.88
N GLU A 416 0.97 22.81 -4.03
CA GLU A 416 2.03 22.31 -4.89
C GLU A 416 3.39 22.45 -4.19
N ARG A 417 4.22 21.41 -4.25
CA ARG A 417 5.39 21.25 -3.37
C ARG A 417 6.67 21.89 -3.90
N TYR A 418 6.90 21.85 -5.20
CA TYR A 418 8.23 22.07 -5.78
C TYR A 418 8.41 23.43 -6.46
N GLY A 419 7.35 24.11 -6.88
CA GLY A 419 7.40 25.46 -7.44
C GLY A 419 7.82 25.54 -8.91
N TYR A 420 7.98 24.40 -9.61
CA TYR A 420 8.43 24.39 -11.01
C TYR A 420 7.30 24.25 -12.03
N LYS A 421 6.31 23.39 -11.76
CA LYS A 421 5.27 23.02 -12.73
C LYS A 421 3.90 22.85 -12.03
N PRO A 422 2.79 23.27 -12.66
CA PRO A 422 1.47 23.14 -12.06
C PRO A 422 1.01 21.69 -11.96
N VAL A 423 0.17 21.40 -10.96
CA VAL A 423 -0.55 20.12 -10.85
C VAL A 423 -1.79 20.16 -11.74
N ARG A 424 -1.88 19.26 -12.71
CA ARG A 424 -2.96 19.22 -13.73
C ARG A 424 -3.74 17.91 -13.76
N ASN A 425 -5.00 18.01 -14.19
CA ASN A 425 -5.96 16.90 -14.32
C ASN A 425 -6.12 16.15 -12.98
N LEU A 426 -6.52 16.88 -11.94
CA LEU A 426 -6.91 16.26 -10.69
C LEU A 426 -8.10 15.32 -10.94
N ARG A 427 -8.00 14.11 -10.42
CA ARG A 427 -9.05 13.10 -10.46
C ARG A 427 -9.27 12.57 -9.06
N PHE A 428 -10.53 12.47 -8.70
CA PHE A 428 -10.97 11.92 -7.44
C PHE A 428 -11.59 10.55 -7.71
N SER A 429 -11.39 9.64 -6.76
CA SER A 429 -12.04 8.35 -6.79
C SER A 429 -12.17 7.83 -5.37
N GLU A 430 -13.35 7.35 -5.07
CA GLU A 430 -13.75 6.82 -3.78
C GLU A 430 -13.91 5.30 -3.86
N SER A 431 -13.67 4.64 -2.73
CA SER A 431 -13.97 3.22 -2.57
C SER A 431 -14.49 2.94 -1.17
N GLY A 432 -15.62 2.25 -1.10
CA GLY A 432 -16.37 1.97 0.12
C GLY A 432 -17.84 1.75 -0.21
N GLU A 433 -18.60 1.27 0.77
CA GLU A 433 -20.06 1.14 0.67
C GLU A 433 -20.69 2.53 0.51
N TYR A 434 -21.59 2.71 -0.46
CA TYR A 434 -22.20 4.02 -0.78
C TYR A 434 -21.17 5.15 -1.00
N GLY A 435 -20.13 4.88 -1.80
CA GLY A 435 -19.13 5.91 -2.15
C GLY A 435 -19.73 7.19 -2.71
N GLU A 436 -20.87 7.08 -3.41
CA GLU A 436 -21.65 8.19 -3.94
C GLU A 436 -22.16 9.21 -2.91
N TRP A 437 -22.08 8.93 -1.60
CA TRP A 437 -22.37 9.91 -0.55
C TRP A 437 -21.27 10.97 -0.41
N LEU A 438 -20.07 10.73 -0.94
CA LEU A 438 -18.97 11.68 -0.94
C LEU A 438 -19.01 12.51 -2.22
N HIS A 439 -19.03 13.83 -2.07
CA HIS A 439 -19.06 14.76 -3.19
C HIS A 439 -18.01 15.84 -3.04
N GLU A 440 -17.18 16.01 -4.07
CA GLU A 440 -16.27 17.13 -4.18
C GLU A 440 -16.87 18.30 -4.97
N GLU A 441 -16.68 19.50 -4.44
CA GLU A 441 -16.92 20.75 -5.15
C GLU A 441 -15.57 21.41 -5.46
N LEU A 442 -15.21 21.37 -6.74
CA LEU A 442 -13.96 21.86 -7.29
C LEU A 442 -14.22 23.08 -8.19
N ASP A 443 -13.57 24.20 -7.90
CA ASP A 443 -13.67 25.46 -8.67
C ASP A 443 -12.40 25.79 -9.49
N PHE A 444 -11.44 24.86 -9.55
CA PHE A 444 -10.16 25.05 -10.23
C PHE A 444 -9.78 23.83 -11.10
N SER A 445 -9.06 24.07 -12.19
CA SER A 445 -8.59 23.02 -13.11
C SER A 445 -7.13 22.61 -12.89
N GLU A 446 -6.33 23.48 -12.26
CA GLU A 446 -4.92 23.25 -11.94
C GLU A 446 -4.49 23.98 -10.66
N ILE A 447 -3.43 23.48 -10.02
CA ILE A 447 -2.74 24.15 -8.91
C ILE A 447 -1.47 24.78 -9.48
N PRO A 448 -1.34 26.12 -9.50
CA PRO A 448 -0.13 26.77 -9.99
C PRO A 448 1.12 26.39 -9.18
N PRO A 449 2.34 26.51 -9.75
CA PRO A 449 3.57 26.17 -9.06
C PRO A 449 3.73 26.98 -7.76
N GLY A 450 3.98 26.30 -6.64
CA GLY A 450 4.15 26.89 -5.31
C GLY A 450 2.88 27.46 -4.68
N GLU A 451 1.76 27.44 -5.38
CA GLU A 451 0.48 27.93 -4.87
C GLU A 451 -0.34 26.82 -4.19
N SER A 452 -1.39 27.25 -3.50
CA SER A 452 -2.41 26.37 -2.94
C SER A 452 -3.76 26.62 -3.58
N ARG A 453 -4.55 25.56 -3.70
CA ARG A 453 -5.97 25.61 -4.08
C ARG A 453 -6.75 24.73 -3.12
N SER A 454 -8.01 25.09 -2.86
CA SER A 454 -8.85 24.35 -1.93
C SER A 454 -10.12 23.87 -2.61
N PHE A 455 -10.60 22.71 -2.23
CA PHE A 455 -11.91 22.18 -2.64
C PHE A 455 -12.70 21.79 -1.39
N ILE A 456 -14.02 21.62 -1.54
CA ILE A 456 -14.90 21.19 -0.45
C ILE A 456 -15.24 19.72 -0.68
N LEU A 457 -14.97 18.87 0.30
CA LEU A 457 -15.48 17.50 0.34
C LEU A 457 -16.72 17.47 1.24
N LYS A 458 -17.86 17.10 0.68
CA LYS A 458 -19.15 16.95 1.38
C LYS A 458 -19.45 15.48 1.59
N ILE A 459 -20.14 15.19 2.69
CA ILE A 459 -20.78 13.89 2.95
C ILE A 459 -22.30 14.11 3.03
N GLU A 460 -23.04 13.37 2.20
CA GLU A 460 -24.49 13.43 2.09
C GLU A 460 -25.09 12.02 2.10
N PRO A 461 -25.34 11.43 3.29
CA PRO A 461 -25.92 10.09 3.37
C PRO A 461 -27.36 10.05 2.86
N GLY A 462 -27.71 8.99 2.13
CA GLY A 462 -29.08 8.69 1.72
C GLY A 462 -29.92 8.04 2.81
N LEU A 463 -31.23 7.94 2.59
CA LEU A 463 -32.18 7.34 3.55
C LEU A 463 -32.06 5.81 3.64
N GLU A 464 -31.37 5.18 2.68
CA GLU A 464 -30.98 3.77 2.68
C GLU A 464 -29.89 3.44 3.71
N ALA A 465 -29.29 4.45 4.35
CA ALA A 465 -28.21 4.27 5.30
C ALA A 465 -28.64 3.44 6.52
N VAL A 466 -27.89 2.38 6.79
CA VAL A 466 -28.06 1.57 8.01
C VAL A 466 -27.22 2.18 9.14
N PRO A 467 -27.73 2.25 10.39
CA PRO A 467 -26.95 2.71 11.55
C PRO A 467 -25.70 1.85 11.82
N LYS A 468 -24.53 2.36 11.42
CA LYS A 468 -23.20 1.80 11.67
C LYS A 468 -22.12 2.82 11.31
N SER A 469 -20.88 2.47 11.60
CA SER A 469 -19.68 3.21 11.21
C SER A 469 -19.30 2.87 9.76
N TYR A 470 -19.16 3.89 8.92
CA TYR A 470 -18.75 3.78 7.52
C TYR A 470 -17.34 4.30 7.34
N SER A 471 -16.60 3.69 6.42
CA SER A 471 -15.26 4.13 6.06
C SER A 471 -15.02 4.02 4.56
N TRP A 472 -14.43 5.07 4.00
CA TRP A 472 -14.09 5.18 2.59
C TRP A 472 -12.60 5.48 2.44
N LYS A 473 -12.03 5.03 1.32
CA LYS A 473 -10.72 5.47 0.85
C LYS A 473 -10.93 6.44 -0.29
N TYR A 474 -10.54 7.68 -0.06
CA TYR A 474 -10.66 8.77 -1.01
C TYR A 474 -9.28 9.03 -1.65
N ASP A 475 -9.11 8.59 -2.89
CA ASP A 475 -7.87 8.70 -3.66
C ASP A 475 -7.90 9.98 -4.51
N ILE A 476 -6.87 10.83 -4.37
CA ILE A 476 -6.60 12.00 -5.20
C ILE A 476 -5.44 11.66 -6.14
N ARG A 477 -5.64 11.84 -7.45
CA ARG A 477 -4.64 11.57 -8.49
C ARG A 477 -4.46 12.79 -9.39
N ALA A 478 -3.27 12.92 -9.98
CA ALA A 478 -3.01 13.88 -11.05
C ALA A 478 -2.20 13.21 -12.15
N SER A 479 -2.03 13.87 -13.29
CA SER A 479 -1.35 13.28 -14.48
C SER A 479 0.04 12.72 -14.18
N GLU A 480 0.78 13.38 -13.30
CA GLU A 480 2.21 13.12 -13.02
C GLU A 480 2.45 12.71 -11.55
N ILE A 481 1.37 12.52 -10.79
CA ILE A 481 1.44 12.22 -9.35
C ILE A 481 0.73 10.90 -9.09
N SER A 482 1.44 9.97 -8.44
CA SER A 482 0.83 8.74 -7.94
C SER A 482 -0.30 9.03 -6.94
N ARG A 483 -1.25 8.12 -6.81
CA ARG A 483 -2.39 8.27 -5.89
C ARG A 483 -1.97 8.71 -4.48
N LYS A 484 -2.59 9.77 -3.98
CA LYS A 484 -2.58 10.15 -2.56
C LYS A 484 -3.91 9.77 -1.95
N ARG A 485 -3.88 9.16 -0.77
CA ARG A 485 -5.08 8.62 -0.12
C ARG A 485 -5.43 9.43 1.10
N ILE A 486 -6.72 9.72 1.26
CA ILE A 486 -7.33 10.21 2.48
C ILE A 486 -8.29 9.12 2.98
N GLU A 487 -8.18 8.74 4.25
CA GLU A 487 -9.19 7.87 4.88
C GLU A 487 -10.35 8.74 5.38
N VAL A 488 -11.58 8.41 5.00
CA VAL A 488 -12.78 9.15 5.41
C VAL A 488 -13.65 8.24 6.27
N LYS A 489 -14.17 8.74 7.39
CA LYS A 489 -15.05 8.02 8.31
C LYS A 489 -16.26 8.87 8.69
N ALA A 490 -17.39 8.20 8.91
CA ALA A 490 -18.60 8.79 9.46
C ALA A 490 -19.47 7.71 10.12
N ASN A 491 -20.21 8.08 11.16
CA ASN A 491 -21.11 7.18 11.87
C ASN A 491 -22.56 7.59 11.59
N ILE A 492 -23.36 6.69 11.04
CA ILE A 492 -24.78 6.98 10.77
C ILE A 492 -25.59 6.69 12.03
N VAL A 493 -26.34 7.70 12.49
CA VAL A 493 -27.17 7.62 13.71
C VAL A 493 -28.64 7.88 13.36
N PRO A 494 -29.58 6.98 13.72
CA PRO A 494 -30.98 7.04 13.27
C PRO A 494 -31.83 8.10 14.01
N MET A 495 -31.23 8.94 14.85
CA MET A 495 -31.94 9.95 15.63
C MET A 495 -31.03 11.13 15.99
N ASN A 496 -31.64 12.27 16.32
CA ASN A 496 -30.93 13.45 16.80
C ASN A 496 -30.62 13.35 18.30
N ILE A 497 -29.45 12.79 18.64
CA ILE A 497 -29.04 12.54 20.04
C ILE A 497 -29.06 13.83 20.90
N PRO A 498 -28.42 14.95 20.48
CA PRO A 498 -28.41 16.18 21.30
C PRO A 498 -29.81 16.71 21.62
N GLU A 499 -30.71 16.71 20.64
CA GLU A 499 -32.10 17.16 20.81
C GLU A 499 -32.88 16.25 21.77
N MET A 500 -32.67 14.92 21.68
CA MET A 500 -33.29 13.97 22.61
C MET A 500 -32.80 14.16 24.06
N MET A 501 -31.50 14.45 24.25
CA MET A 501 -30.95 14.76 25.58
C MET A 501 -31.56 16.04 26.15
N GLU A 502 -31.70 17.09 25.33
CA GLU A 502 -32.33 18.35 25.74
C GLU A 502 -33.80 18.14 26.15
N TYR A 503 -34.55 17.35 25.39
CA TYR A 503 -35.92 17.01 25.76
C TYR A 503 -36.02 16.22 27.07
N LEU A 504 -35.17 15.22 27.29
CA LEU A 504 -35.14 14.48 28.55
C LEU A 504 -34.85 15.40 29.74
N GLU A 505 -33.84 16.28 29.61
CA GLU A 505 -33.46 17.23 30.64
C GLU A 505 -34.58 18.23 30.96
N SER A 506 -35.35 18.67 29.96
CA SER A 506 -36.47 19.61 30.16
C SER A 506 -37.55 19.10 31.13
N PHE A 507 -37.69 17.77 31.27
CA PHE A 507 -38.64 17.19 32.23
C PHE A 507 -38.27 17.44 33.69
N ARG A 508 -37.03 17.84 34.01
CA ARG A 508 -36.66 18.24 35.38
C ARG A 508 -37.40 19.50 35.87
N GLU A 509 -37.98 20.28 34.96
CA GLU A 509 -38.80 21.46 35.29
C GLU A 509 -40.30 21.13 35.38
N SER A 510 -40.69 19.90 35.04
CA SER A 510 -42.09 19.47 34.93
C SER A 510 -42.79 19.29 36.29
N ILE A 511 -44.12 19.11 36.28
CA ILE A 511 -44.88 18.79 37.49
C ILE A 511 -44.60 17.34 37.91
N LEU A 512 -44.43 16.44 36.94
CA LEU A 512 -44.04 15.06 37.16
C LEU A 512 -42.78 14.96 38.03
N TYR A 513 -41.70 15.65 37.64
CA TYR A 513 -40.45 15.60 38.38
C TYR A 513 -40.56 16.14 39.81
N ARG A 514 -41.29 17.25 39.99
CA ARG A 514 -41.49 17.87 41.30
C ARG A 514 -42.28 16.98 42.28
N ARG A 515 -43.25 16.21 41.79
CA ARG A 515 -44.08 15.31 42.62
C ARG A 515 -43.49 13.92 42.77
N TYR A 516 -42.84 13.42 41.73
CA TYR A 516 -42.32 12.07 41.63
C TYR A 516 -40.83 12.11 41.27
N PRO A 517 -39.94 12.33 42.27
CA PRO A 517 -38.49 12.31 42.05
C PRO A 517 -37.96 10.97 41.52
N SER A 518 -38.75 9.89 41.58
CA SER A 518 -38.44 8.60 40.94
C SER A 518 -38.21 8.74 39.43
N SER A 519 -38.83 9.74 38.78
CA SER A 519 -38.60 10.06 37.37
C SER A 519 -37.16 10.47 37.03
N GLU A 520 -36.36 10.90 38.02
CA GLU A 520 -34.94 11.23 37.83
C GLU A 520 -34.12 10.04 37.33
N ALA A 521 -34.46 8.82 37.77
CA ALA A 521 -33.79 7.61 37.31
C ALA A 521 -33.98 7.42 35.80
N ILE A 522 -35.16 7.75 35.27
CA ILE A 522 -35.47 7.66 33.85
C ILE A 522 -34.67 8.71 33.06
N ILE A 523 -34.69 9.96 33.54
CA ILE A 523 -34.04 11.10 32.87
C ILE A 523 -32.52 10.93 32.85
N SER A 524 -31.90 10.73 34.01
CA SER A 524 -30.44 10.60 34.15
C SER A 524 -29.89 9.39 33.39
N ASN A 525 -30.54 8.24 33.45
CA ASN A 525 -30.10 7.07 32.70
C ASN A 525 -30.36 7.22 31.19
N GLY A 526 -31.44 7.89 30.78
CA GLY A 526 -31.69 8.22 29.37
C GLY A 526 -30.60 9.10 28.79
N VAL A 527 -30.24 10.18 29.49
CA VAL A 527 -29.14 11.09 29.10
C VAL A 527 -27.81 10.35 29.10
N GLY A 528 -27.48 9.62 30.18
CA GLY A 528 -26.23 8.87 30.28
C GLY A 528 -26.08 7.79 29.20
N MET A 529 -27.17 7.09 28.87
CA MET A 529 -27.19 6.13 27.76
C MET A 529 -26.87 6.80 26.43
N LEU A 530 -27.49 7.96 26.15
CA LEU A 530 -27.27 8.71 24.91
C LEU A 530 -25.83 9.23 24.77
N GLU A 531 -25.20 9.67 25.88
CA GLU A 531 -23.79 10.06 25.90
C GLU A 531 -22.85 8.89 25.58
N VAL A 532 -23.15 7.70 26.11
CA VAL A 532 -22.36 6.49 25.83
C VAL A 532 -22.56 6.04 24.39
N VAL A 533 -23.81 6.08 23.88
CA VAL A 533 -24.14 5.75 22.49
C VAL A 533 -23.38 6.65 21.51
N GLU A 534 -23.22 7.94 21.78
CA GLU A 534 -22.48 8.86 20.90
C GLU A 534 -20.98 8.53 20.81
N ARG A 535 -20.42 7.92 21.86
CA ARG A 535 -18.98 7.63 21.99
C ARG A 535 -18.60 6.19 21.66
N SER A 536 -19.57 5.32 21.46
CA SER A 536 -19.37 3.87 21.37
C SER A 536 -19.82 3.32 20.02
N ASP A 537 -19.18 2.24 19.56
CA ASP A 537 -19.65 1.50 18.39
C ASP A 537 -20.84 0.62 18.78
N ILE A 538 -22.02 0.99 18.29
CA ILE A 538 -23.27 0.30 18.58
C ILE A 538 -23.64 -0.63 17.40
N GLY A 539 -24.01 -1.87 17.73
CA GLY A 539 -24.43 -2.86 16.75
C GLY A 539 -25.79 -2.54 16.12
N ALA A 540 -26.00 -3.00 14.88
CA ALA A 540 -27.22 -2.72 14.13
C ALA A 540 -28.51 -3.21 14.81
N GLU A 541 -28.48 -4.32 15.57
CA GLU A 541 -29.64 -4.81 16.30
C GLU A 541 -30.03 -3.89 17.47
N ASP A 542 -29.05 -3.35 18.19
CA ASP A 542 -29.31 -2.41 19.28
C ASP A 542 -29.82 -1.08 18.73
N TRP A 543 -29.30 -0.62 17.59
CA TRP A 543 -29.80 0.57 16.89
C TRP A 543 -31.26 0.49 16.44
N LYS A 544 -31.84 -0.70 16.27
CA LYS A 544 -33.29 -0.84 16.03
C LYS A 544 -34.11 -0.55 17.28
N LYS A 545 -33.57 -0.87 18.46
CA LYS A 545 -34.25 -0.75 19.75
C LYS A 545 -34.05 0.62 20.38
N ILE A 546 -32.85 1.20 20.29
CA ILE A 546 -32.51 2.47 20.96
C ILE A 546 -33.47 3.62 20.62
N PRO A 547 -33.82 3.91 19.35
CA PRO A 547 -34.76 4.99 19.04
C PRO A 547 -36.17 4.72 19.58
N VAL A 548 -36.60 3.46 19.58
CA VAL A 548 -37.90 3.04 20.13
C VAL A 548 -37.90 3.22 21.64
N LEU A 549 -36.84 2.80 22.32
CA LEU A 549 -36.63 2.97 23.75
C LEU A 549 -36.67 4.46 24.13
N MET A 550 -35.86 5.31 23.48
CA MET A 550 -35.78 6.73 23.82
C MET A 550 -37.05 7.51 23.49
N LYS A 551 -37.71 7.23 22.35
CA LYS A 551 -39.02 7.83 22.05
C LYS A 551 -40.11 7.33 23.01
N GLY A 552 -40.06 6.05 23.39
CA GLY A 552 -40.92 5.49 24.42
C GLY A 552 -40.73 6.20 25.75
N THR A 553 -39.48 6.46 26.15
CA THR A 553 -39.13 7.22 27.36
C THR A 553 -39.70 8.63 27.34
N LEU A 554 -39.51 9.38 26.25
CA LEU A 554 -40.09 10.73 26.13
C LEU A 554 -41.62 10.70 26.14
N SER A 555 -42.23 9.75 25.42
CA SER A 555 -43.68 9.56 25.37
C SER A 555 -44.24 9.24 26.76
N LEU A 556 -43.55 8.40 27.53
CA LEU A 556 -43.92 8.08 28.91
C LEU A 556 -43.89 9.33 29.79
N LEU A 557 -42.76 10.04 29.82
CA LEU A 557 -42.60 11.24 30.66
C LEU A 557 -43.62 12.33 30.29
N SER A 558 -43.87 12.54 28.99
CA SER A 558 -44.90 13.46 28.51
C SER A 558 -46.28 13.02 28.97
N SER A 559 -46.65 11.76 28.73
CA SER A 559 -47.99 11.25 29.04
C SER A 559 -48.29 11.28 30.55
N LEU A 560 -47.30 10.94 31.39
CA LEU A 560 -47.44 11.06 32.84
C LEU A 560 -47.60 12.52 33.28
N ASN A 561 -46.77 13.44 32.75
CA ASN A 561 -46.86 14.85 33.08
C ASN A 561 -48.19 15.48 32.61
N ASP A 562 -48.64 15.16 31.40
CA ASP A 562 -49.90 15.64 30.84
C ASP A 562 -51.12 15.04 31.57
N GLY A 563 -51.00 13.81 32.06
CA GLY A 563 -51.96 13.19 32.97
C GLY A 563 -52.10 13.97 34.27
N LEU A 564 -50.98 14.32 34.90
CA LEU A 564 -50.96 15.12 36.13
C LEU A 564 -51.51 16.54 35.91
N ILE A 565 -51.14 17.22 34.82
CA ILE A 565 -51.67 18.54 34.46
C ILE A 565 -53.19 18.48 34.26
N SER A 566 -53.68 17.47 33.54
CA SER A 566 -55.12 17.30 33.29
C SER A 566 -55.88 17.00 34.59
N SER A 567 -55.28 16.23 35.51
CA SER A 567 -55.85 15.92 36.83
C SER A 567 -55.85 17.13 37.78
N GLU A 568 -54.87 18.03 37.67
CA GLU A 568 -54.87 19.33 38.38
C GLU A 568 -55.90 20.30 37.82
N GLY A 569 -56.12 20.28 36.51
CA GLY A 569 -57.17 21.04 35.83
C GLY A 569 -58.57 20.43 35.92
N GLU A 570 -58.76 19.41 36.78
CA GLU A 570 -60.03 18.70 37.01
C GLU A 570 -60.63 18.04 35.75
N ASN A 571 -59.85 17.85 34.70
CA ASN A 571 -60.23 17.10 33.50
C ASN A 571 -59.80 15.64 33.64
N TYR A 572 -60.49 14.91 34.51
CA TYR A 572 -60.13 13.54 34.89
C TYR A 572 -60.23 12.54 33.73
N GLY A 573 -61.19 12.70 32.83
CA GLY A 573 -61.28 11.86 31.64
C GLY A 573 -60.01 11.98 30.79
N LYS A 574 -59.55 13.21 30.52
CA LYS A 574 -58.31 13.42 29.77
C LYS A 574 -57.07 12.95 30.54
N ALA A 575 -57.08 13.11 31.86
CA ALA A 575 -56.02 12.59 32.73
C ALA A 575 -55.87 11.07 32.56
N VAL A 576 -56.97 10.31 32.65
CA VAL A 576 -56.95 8.84 32.48
C VAL A 576 -56.48 8.44 31.09
N GLU A 577 -56.91 9.11 30.02
CA GLU A 577 -56.43 8.83 28.66
C GLU A 577 -54.90 8.95 28.53
N ASN A 578 -54.34 10.02 29.12
CA ASN A 578 -52.90 10.24 29.13
C ASN A 578 -52.18 9.17 30.00
N LEU A 579 -52.76 8.79 31.15
CA LEU A 579 -52.22 7.74 32.01
C LEU A 579 -52.25 6.35 31.36
N VAL A 580 -53.28 6.02 30.57
CA VAL A 580 -53.32 4.81 29.75
C VAL A 580 -52.19 4.84 28.71
N SER A 581 -51.97 5.99 28.06
CA SER A 581 -50.89 6.18 27.07
C SER A 581 -49.50 6.04 27.73
N ALA A 582 -49.37 6.47 28.98
CA ALA A 582 -48.17 6.25 29.78
C ALA A 582 -47.91 4.76 30.02
N SER A 583 -48.91 3.97 30.43
CA SER A 583 -48.74 2.51 30.61
C SER A 583 -48.30 1.80 29.33
N VAL A 584 -48.86 2.18 28.16
CA VAL A 584 -48.43 1.62 26.86
C VAL A 584 -46.97 1.98 26.56
N SER A 585 -46.55 3.22 26.90
CA SER A 585 -45.17 3.67 26.75
C SER A 585 -44.22 2.89 27.66
N ALA A 586 -44.62 2.62 28.91
CA ALA A 586 -43.84 1.80 29.86
C ALA A 586 -43.60 0.37 29.32
N SER A 587 -44.66 -0.32 28.84
CA SER A 587 -44.49 -1.64 28.23
C SER A 587 -43.62 -1.63 26.96
N THR A 588 -43.67 -0.53 26.20
CA THR A 588 -42.80 -0.34 25.03
C THR A 588 -41.33 -0.20 25.43
N ILE A 589 -41.05 0.51 26.52
CA ILE A 589 -39.71 0.64 27.10
C ILE A 589 -39.20 -0.72 27.56
N GLU A 590 -40.01 -1.46 28.34
CA GLU A 590 -39.66 -2.80 28.84
C GLU A 590 -39.24 -3.73 27.70
N SER A 591 -40.08 -3.84 26.67
CA SER A 591 -39.86 -4.71 25.51
C SER A 591 -38.61 -4.36 24.69
N ASN A 592 -38.08 -3.13 24.80
CA ASN A 592 -36.92 -2.64 24.05
C ASN A 592 -35.69 -2.37 24.93
N SER A 593 -35.77 -2.66 26.22
CA SER A 593 -34.67 -2.45 27.18
C SER A 593 -33.57 -3.51 27.11
N GLU A 594 -33.86 -4.68 26.52
CA GLU A 594 -32.90 -5.76 26.32
C GLU A 594 -31.94 -5.45 25.15
N LEU A 595 -30.83 -4.79 25.46
CA LEU A 595 -29.76 -4.46 24.50
C LEU A 595 -28.59 -5.44 24.59
N ASN A 596 -27.90 -5.68 23.48
CA ASN A 596 -26.75 -6.60 23.42
C ASN A 596 -25.44 -5.93 23.89
N ASN A 597 -25.31 -4.62 23.67
CA ASN A 597 -24.14 -3.87 24.09
C ASN A 597 -24.15 -3.63 25.61
N TRP A 598 -23.15 -4.19 26.29
CA TRP A 598 -22.98 -4.14 27.76
C TRP A 598 -22.82 -2.73 28.32
N ASP A 599 -22.24 -1.79 27.55
CA ASP A 599 -22.00 -0.41 28.01
C ASP A 599 -23.31 0.38 28.15
N ILE A 600 -24.35 0.00 27.41
CA ILE A 600 -25.66 0.68 27.41
C ILE A 600 -26.78 -0.19 28.00
N TYR A 601 -26.58 -1.50 28.11
CA TYR A 601 -27.56 -2.44 28.67
C TYR A 601 -27.98 -2.08 30.10
N GLY A 602 -27.01 -1.69 30.95
CA GLY A 602 -27.28 -1.27 32.33
C GLY A 602 -28.23 -0.06 32.37
N TYR A 603 -27.95 0.96 31.57
CA TYR A 603 -28.80 2.15 31.50
C TYR A 603 -30.21 1.81 31.00
N ALA A 604 -30.34 1.00 29.95
CA ALA A 604 -31.65 0.62 29.42
C ALA A 604 -32.53 -0.14 30.44
N ARG A 605 -31.91 -1.01 31.25
CA ARG A 605 -32.59 -1.73 32.35
C ARG A 605 -33.02 -0.78 33.47
N GLU A 606 -32.18 0.18 33.84
CA GLU A 606 -32.54 1.19 34.85
C GLU A 606 -33.63 2.14 34.35
N ILE A 607 -33.65 2.48 33.05
CA ILE A 607 -34.76 3.23 32.44
C ILE A 607 -36.07 2.44 32.53
N SER A 608 -36.05 1.13 32.21
CA SER A 608 -37.24 0.28 32.33
C SER A 608 -37.73 0.18 33.77
N ALA A 609 -36.83 -0.11 34.72
CA ALA A 609 -37.19 -0.21 36.13
C ALA A 609 -37.70 1.13 36.69
N GLY A 610 -37.10 2.25 36.26
CA GLY A 610 -37.57 3.59 36.58
C GLY A 610 -38.95 3.87 35.97
N ALA A 611 -39.17 3.49 34.72
CA ALA A 611 -40.45 3.63 34.02
C ALA A 611 -41.58 2.88 34.74
N ASP A 612 -41.35 1.62 35.08
CA ASP A 612 -42.33 0.80 35.81
C ASP A 612 -42.65 1.42 37.17
N ARG A 613 -41.60 1.77 37.93
CA ARG A 613 -41.73 2.36 39.27
C ARG A 613 -42.48 3.70 39.25
N THR A 614 -42.07 4.64 38.40
CA THR A 614 -42.71 5.97 38.33
C THR A 614 -44.13 5.86 37.81
N THR A 615 -44.39 4.98 36.84
CA THR A 615 -45.76 4.73 36.35
C THR A 615 -46.63 4.17 37.46
N GLU A 616 -46.16 3.15 38.20
CA GLU A 616 -46.89 2.57 39.32
C GLU A 616 -47.18 3.61 40.42
N GLU A 617 -46.19 4.41 40.82
CA GLU A 617 -46.34 5.48 41.82
C GLU A 617 -47.40 6.51 41.40
N VAL A 618 -47.34 7.02 40.15
CA VAL A 618 -48.30 8.01 39.63
C VAL A 618 -49.70 7.41 39.52
N LEU A 619 -49.84 6.23 38.93
CA LEU A 619 -51.13 5.57 38.76
C LEU A 619 -51.78 5.25 40.10
N MET A 620 -51.02 4.79 41.10
CA MET A 620 -51.55 4.47 42.42
C MET A 620 -52.10 5.73 43.13
N ASP A 621 -51.38 6.85 43.07
CA ASP A 621 -51.82 8.10 43.69
C ASP A 621 -53.05 8.69 42.99
N GLU A 622 -53.07 8.70 41.66
CA GLU A 622 -54.21 9.19 40.89
C GLU A 622 -55.45 8.30 41.04
N ALA A 623 -55.28 6.98 41.10
CA ALA A 623 -56.39 6.05 41.40
C ALA A 623 -57.01 6.32 42.78
N LYS A 624 -56.17 6.48 43.82
CA LYS A 624 -56.63 6.80 45.17
C LYS A 624 -57.32 8.16 45.24
N LYS A 625 -56.78 9.16 44.53
CA LYS A 625 -57.39 10.50 44.44
C LYS A 625 -58.80 10.43 43.84
N LEU A 626 -58.97 9.67 42.76
CA LEU A 626 -60.25 9.48 42.09
C LEU A 626 -61.24 8.66 42.93
N GLU A 627 -60.78 7.59 43.57
CA GLU A 627 -61.59 6.79 44.51
C GLU A 627 -62.09 7.66 45.68
N LEU A 628 -61.20 8.47 46.27
CA LEU A 628 -61.56 9.40 47.36
C LEU A 628 -62.51 10.49 46.90
N ARG A 629 -62.33 11.04 45.69
CA ARG A 629 -63.28 11.99 45.08
C ARG A 629 -64.66 11.34 44.94
N GLY A 630 -64.72 10.15 44.35
CA GLY A 630 -65.96 9.39 44.18
C GLY A 630 -66.68 9.18 45.51
N TRP A 631 -65.94 8.76 46.53
CA TRP A 631 -66.47 8.55 47.89
C TRP A 631 -66.98 9.85 48.54
N ASN A 632 -66.23 10.94 48.45
CA ASN A 632 -66.62 12.24 49.02
C ASN A 632 -67.91 12.76 48.38
N ILE A 633 -68.01 12.69 47.03
CA ILE A 633 -69.21 13.11 46.30
C ILE A 633 -70.40 12.23 46.70
N LYS A 634 -70.23 10.90 46.71
CA LYS A 634 -71.26 9.95 47.13
C LYS A 634 -71.81 10.30 48.52
N LYS A 635 -70.91 10.58 49.48
CA LYS A 635 -71.30 10.92 50.85
C LYS A 635 -71.98 12.29 50.96
N ALA A 636 -71.54 13.28 50.19
CA ALA A 636 -72.19 14.59 50.14
C ALA A 636 -73.63 14.46 49.62
N VAL A 637 -73.83 13.70 48.53
CA VAL A 637 -75.15 13.43 47.95
C VAL A 637 -76.04 12.66 48.93
N GLU A 638 -75.56 11.55 49.52
CA GLU A 638 -76.30 10.77 50.51
C GLU A 638 -76.76 11.64 51.70
N HIS A 639 -75.88 12.51 52.19
CA HIS A 639 -76.19 13.41 53.30
C HIS A 639 -77.23 14.48 52.91
N ALA A 640 -77.08 15.11 51.75
CA ALA A 640 -78.04 16.10 51.26
C ALA A 640 -79.44 15.51 51.05
N MET A 641 -79.52 14.29 50.51
CA MET A 641 -80.78 13.56 50.36
C MET A 641 -81.41 13.20 51.71
N ALA A 642 -80.61 12.75 52.68
CA ALA A 642 -81.11 12.40 54.01
C ALA A 642 -81.64 13.61 54.79
N MET A 643 -81.04 14.79 54.61
CA MET A 643 -81.47 16.03 55.25
C MET A 643 -82.60 16.75 54.49
N GLY A 644 -82.92 16.30 53.27
CA GLY A 644 -83.91 16.95 52.40
C GLY A 644 -83.49 18.35 51.91
N ASP A 645 -82.20 18.69 51.99
CA ASP A 645 -81.64 19.97 51.55
C ASP A 645 -80.55 19.74 50.49
N ILE A 646 -80.99 19.71 49.23
CA ILE A 646 -80.14 19.57 48.05
C ILE A 646 -79.63 20.92 47.50
N SER A 647 -80.01 22.03 48.12
CA SER A 647 -79.61 23.36 47.66
C SER A 647 -78.13 23.63 47.92
N GLY A 648 -77.58 23.02 48.97
CA GLY A 648 -76.17 23.10 49.35
C GLY A 648 -75.20 22.26 48.51
N LEU A 649 -75.70 21.37 47.65
CA LEU A 649 -74.85 20.60 46.72
C LEU A 649 -74.29 21.52 45.64
N LYS A 650 -72.97 21.44 45.43
CA LYS A 650 -72.29 22.04 44.29
C LYS A 650 -72.66 21.32 42.99
N GLU A 651 -72.37 21.94 41.84
CA GLU A 651 -72.65 21.34 40.52
C GLU A 651 -71.95 20.00 40.32
N GLU A 652 -70.71 19.87 40.80
CA GLU A 652 -69.88 18.65 40.76
C GLU A 652 -70.29 17.57 41.78
N GLU A 653 -71.16 17.90 42.74
CA GLU A 653 -71.58 16.99 43.82
C GLU A 653 -72.87 16.25 43.44
N ASN A 654 -72.76 15.37 42.44
CA ASN A 654 -73.88 14.60 41.89
C ASN A 654 -73.52 13.11 41.69
N VAL A 655 -74.55 12.27 41.49
CA VAL A 655 -74.37 10.80 41.39
C VAL A 655 -73.53 10.42 40.17
N LEU A 656 -73.76 11.05 39.02
CA LEU A 656 -73.01 10.78 37.78
C LEU A 656 -71.51 11.06 37.94
N GLU A 657 -71.13 12.20 38.53
CA GLU A 657 -69.74 12.56 38.79
C GLU A 657 -69.04 11.61 39.76
N SER A 658 -69.78 11.10 40.75
CA SER A 658 -69.28 10.05 41.64
C SER A 658 -69.04 8.73 40.88
N ALA A 659 -70.00 8.31 40.06
CA ALA A 659 -69.90 7.10 39.24
C ALA A 659 -68.70 7.17 38.28
N LEU A 660 -68.53 8.30 37.57
CA LEU A 660 -67.40 8.53 36.66
C LEU A 660 -66.06 8.51 37.42
N SER A 661 -66.00 9.05 38.64
CA SER A 661 -64.79 8.98 39.47
C SER A 661 -64.38 7.54 39.78
N TYR A 662 -65.35 6.70 40.15
CA TYR A 662 -65.10 5.27 40.37
C TYR A 662 -64.77 4.52 39.07
N GLN A 663 -65.39 4.88 37.94
CA GLN A 663 -65.04 4.34 36.63
C GLN A 663 -63.57 4.60 36.28
N TYR A 664 -63.14 5.86 36.42
CA TYR A 664 -61.76 6.28 36.18
C TYR A 664 -60.78 5.59 37.12
N ALA A 665 -61.10 5.49 38.42
CA ALA A 665 -60.30 4.73 39.38
C ALA A 665 -60.20 3.25 38.99
N ALA A 666 -61.30 2.62 38.56
CA ALA A 666 -61.32 1.22 38.13
C ALA A 666 -60.43 0.97 36.89
N ILE A 667 -60.43 1.91 35.93
CA ILE A 667 -59.53 1.85 34.76
C ILE A 667 -58.08 1.87 35.22
N ILE A 668 -57.70 2.81 36.08
CA ILE A 668 -56.31 2.93 36.56
C ILE A 668 -55.91 1.72 37.41
N TYR A 669 -56.76 1.24 38.32
CA TYR A 669 -56.49 0.00 39.07
C TYR A 669 -56.36 -1.22 38.16
N GLY A 670 -57.03 -1.22 37.02
CA GLY A 670 -56.83 -2.22 35.97
C GLY A 670 -55.45 -2.17 35.33
N LEU A 671 -54.88 -0.98 35.12
CA LEU A 671 -53.52 -0.81 34.62
C LEU A 671 -52.47 -1.26 35.66
N LEU A 672 -52.77 -1.12 36.95
CA LEU A 672 -51.95 -1.59 38.07
C LEU A 672 -52.06 -3.10 38.35
N ASP A 673 -52.83 -3.85 37.55
CA ASP A 673 -53.22 -5.26 37.80
C ASP A 673 -53.82 -5.51 39.21
N ASN A 674 -54.38 -4.47 39.84
CA ASN A 674 -55.05 -4.60 41.14
C ASN A 674 -56.51 -5.01 40.94
N LYS A 675 -56.72 -6.33 40.78
CA LYS A 675 -58.04 -6.92 40.50
C LYS A 675 -59.07 -6.63 41.59
N GLU A 676 -58.66 -6.64 42.85
CA GLU A 676 -59.57 -6.41 43.98
C GLU A 676 -60.12 -4.98 43.94
N LYS A 677 -59.24 -3.97 43.88
CA LYS A 677 -59.66 -2.57 43.84
C LYS A 677 -60.40 -2.20 42.57
N ARG A 678 -60.02 -2.77 41.42
CA ARG A 678 -60.77 -2.59 40.17
C ARG A 678 -62.21 -3.09 40.30
N LEU A 679 -62.42 -4.29 40.86
CA LEU A 679 -63.76 -4.86 41.02
C LEU A 679 -64.58 -4.08 42.05
N GLU A 680 -63.97 -3.63 43.15
CA GLU A 680 -64.61 -2.76 44.13
C GLU A 680 -65.11 -1.46 43.49
N CYS A 681 -64.25 -0.75 42.75
CA CYS A 681 -64.62 0.49 42.08
C CYS A 681 -65.67 0.26 40.98
N SER A 682 -65.57 -0.81 40.20
CA SER A 682 -66.56 -1.14 39.16
C SER A 682 -67.92 -1.52 39.76
N TYR A 683 -67.94 -2.16 40.92
CA TYR A 683 -69.18 -2.44 41.64
C TYR A 683 -69.84 -1.15 42.14
N GLU A 684 -69.07 -0.25 42.73
CA GLU A 684 -69.55 1.06 43.20
C GLU A 684 -70.04 1.94 42.04
N GLU A 685 -69.33 1.96 40.92
CA GLU A 685 -69.77 2.64 39.70
C GLU A 685 -71.10 2.10 39.19
N SER A 686 -71.25 0.77 39.08
CA SER A 686 -72.51 0.15 38.66
C SER A 686 -73.68 0.51 39.58
N LEU A 687 -73.46 0.50 40.90
CA LEU A 687 -74.48 0.86 41.89
C LEU A 687 -74.93 2.33 41.73
N LEU A 688 -73.97 3.23 41.47
CA LEU A 688 -74.24 4.65 41.28
C LEU A 688 -74.91 4.93 39.93
N MET A 689 -74.54 4.22 38.86
CA MET A 689 -75.21 4.33 37.58
C MET A 689 -76.65 3.81 37.64
N ASP A 690 -76.92 2.70 38.33
CA ASP A 690 -78.29 2.25 38.60
C ASP A 690 -79.07 3.32 39.37
N LYS A 691 -78.41 4.00 40.33
CA LYS A 691 -79.04 5.09 41.10
C LYS A 691 -79.29 6.34 40.25
N HIS A 692 -78.37 6.67 39.36
CA HIS A 692 -78.53 7.74 38.39
C HIS A 692 -79.76 7.49 37.53
N ASP A 693 -79.87 6.30 36.93
CA ASP A 693 -80.97 5.95 36.05
C ASP A 693 -82.32 5.94 36.78
N GLU A 694 -82.35 5.45 38.02
CA GLU A 694 -83.53 5.55 38.89
C GLU A 694 -83.96 7.00 39.10
N LEU A 695 -83.02 7.90 39.47
CA LEU A 695 -83.31 9.31 39.72
C LEU A 695 -83.78 10.04 38.46
N VAL A 696 -83.17 9.77 37.31
CA VAL A 696 -83.56 10.36 36.02
C VAL A 696 -84.95 9.87 35.60
N SER A 697 -85.23 8.58 35.75
CA SER A 697 -86.56 8.01 35.48
C SER A 697 -87.63 8.64 36.36
N ASP A 698 -87.38 8.71 37.68
CA ASP A 698 -88.28 9.32 38.66
C ASP A 698 -88.53 10.80 38.35
N ALA A 699 -87.49 11.55 38.01
CA ALA A 699 -87.60 12.97 37.67
C ALA A 699 -88.43 13.17 36.39
N THR A 700 -88.23 12.30 35.39
CA THR A 700 -89.00 12.30 34.15
C THR A 700 -90.48 12.04 34.42
N ASP A 701 -90.80 11.04 35.22
CA ASP A 701 -92.19 10.72 35.61
C ASP A 701 -92.87 11.86 36.35
N LEU A 702 -92.16 12.56 37.24
CA LEU A 702 -92.67 13.73 37.95
C LEU A 702 -92.93 14.90 36.99
N ARG A 703 -92.03 15.13 36.03
CA ARG A 703 -92.21 16.15 34.99
C ARG A 703 -93.44 15.85 34.13
N ILE A 704 -93.62 14.60 33.69
CA ILE A 704 -94.81 14.15 32.95
C ILE A 704 -96.08 14.34 33.78
N LYS A 705 -96.07 13.99 35.07
CA LYS A 705 -97.21 14.24 35.98
C LYS A 705 -97.52 15.73 36.13
N ALA A 706 -96.50 16.59 36.19
CA ALA A 706 -96.68 18.03 36.25
C ALA A 706 -97.36 18.57 34.99
N GLU A 707 -96.86 18.19 33.81
CA GLU A 707 -97.45 18.54 32.51
C GLU A 707 -98.88 18.01 32.37
N GLY A 708 -99.15 16.79 32.86
CA GLY A 708 -100.49 16.21 32.91
C GLY A 708 -101.44 17.03 33.77
N ASN A 709 -101.03 17.42 34.99
CA ASN A 709 -101.83 18.26 35.89
C ASN A 709 -102.14 19.64 35.28
N ILE A 710 -101.17 20.26 34.61
CA ILE A 710 -101.36 21.53 33.90
C ILE A 710 -102.37 21.37 32.77
N SER A 711 -102.23 20.31 31.98
CA SER A 711 -103.11 20.02 30.83
C SER A 711 -104.55 19.77 31.28
N ILE A 712 -104.75 18.94 32.31
CA ILE A 712 -106.06 18.67 32.92
C ILE A 712 -106.72 19.97 33.39
N SER A 713 -105.96 20.87 34.01
CA SER A 713 -106.51 22.13 34.51
C SER A 713 -106.82 23.12 33.38
N LYS A 714 -105.98 23.20 32.34
CA LYS A 714 -106.24 24.00 31.13
C LYS A 714 -107.50 23.55 30.39
N GLU A 715 -107.85 22.26 30.44
CA GLU A 715 -109.04 21.70 29.79
C GLU A 715 -110.32 21.81 30.66
N ASN A 716 -110.23 21.53 31.97
CA ASN A 716 -111.40 21.31 32.82
C ASN A 716 -111.74 22.44 33.79
N ASP A 717 -110.77 23.31 34.09
CA ASP A 717 -110.91 24.39 35.08
C ASP A 717 -110.88 25.79 34.44
N LEU A 718 -110.13 25.95 33.35
CA LEU A 718 -109.91 27.24 32.68
C LEU A 718 -110.74 27.38 31.40
N VAL A 719 -111.10 28.62 31.07
CA VAL A 719 -111.75 28.98 29.81
C VAL A 719 -110.74 29.67 28.92
N ARG A 720 -110.60 29.19 27.68
CA ARG A 720 -109.72 29.81 26.69
C ARG A 720 -110.44 30.94 25.95
N ILE A 721 -109.90 32.15 26.02
CA ILE A 721 -110.35 33.33 25.25
C ILE A 721 -109.16 33.84 24.44
N GLY A 722 -109.15 33.52 23.13
CA GLY A 722 -107.98 33.74 22.27
C GLY A 722 -106.77 32.93 22.74
N ASP A 723 -105.68 33.62 23.07
CA ASP A 723 -104.45 33.02 23.60
C ASP A 723 -104.36 33.07 25.14
N LEU A 724 -105.41 33.55 25.82
CA LEU A 724 -105.46 33.66 27.27
C LEU A 724 -106.29 32.52 27.86
N TYR A 725 -105.72 31.83 28.86
CA TYR A 725 -106.47 30.94 29.74
C TYR A 725 -106.93 31.74 30.97
N LEU A 726 -108.23 31.73 31.24
CA LEU A 726 -108.83 32.51 32.31
C LEU A 726 -109.65 31.59 33.22
N LEU A 727 -109.42 31.70 34.53
CA LEU A 727 -110.31 31.11 35.52
C LEU A 727 -111.48 32.07 35.70
N VAL A 728 -112.66 31.69 35.20
CA VAL A 728 -113.86 32.53 35.20
C VAL A 728 -114.92 31.99 36.16
N ASN A 729 -114.94 30.67 36.39
CA ASN A 729 -115.88 30.01 37.30
C ASN A 729 -115.29 29.87 38.72
N PRO A 730 -115.83 30.56 39.75
CA PRO A 730 -115.32 30.48 41.11
C PRO A 730 -115.36 29.07 41.72
N TYR A 731 -116.30 28.21 41.31
CA TYR A 731 -116.41 26.82 41.80
C TYR A 731 -115.27 25.91 41.31
N LYS A 732 -114.50 26.36 40.31
CA LYS A 732 -113.34 25.65 39.76
C LYS A 732 -112.01 26.11 40.36
N PHE A 733 -112.05 27.07 41.28
CA PHE A 733 -110.84 27.61 41.91
C PHE A 733 -110.07 26.55 42.70
N ASP A 734 -110.77 25.73 43.50
CA ASP A 734 -110.12 24.71 44.34
C ASP A 734 -109.45 23.62 43.49
N THR A 735 -110.09 23.20 42.39
CA THR A 735 -109.53 22.18 41.47
C THR A 735 -108.35 22.72 40.66
N PHE A 736 -108.46 23.96 40.14
CA PHE A 736 -107.33 24.66 39.52
C PHE A 736 -106.17 24.79 40.49
N SER A 737 -106.47 25.23 41.71
CA SER A 737 -105.47 25.49 42.75
C SER A 737 -104.70 24.21 43.12
N ALA A 738 -105.43 23.12 43.31
CA ALA A 738 -104.83 21.82 43.58
C ALA A 738 -103.96 21.33 42.41
N ASN A 739 -104.46 21.37 41.17
CA ASN A 739 -103.76 20.82 40.00
C ASN A 739 -102.43 21.53 39.72
N PHE A 740 -102.44 22.86 39.63
CA PHE A 740 -101.21 23.62 39.41
C PHE A 740 -100.32 23.66 40.66
N GLY A 741 -100.88 23.60 41.87
CA GLY A 741 -100.12 23.41 43.11
C GLY A 741 -99.34 22.09 43.10
N SER A 742 -99.98 21.00 42.69
CA SER A 742 -99.34 19.70 42.47
C SER A 742 -98.34 19.72 41.32
N ALA A 743 -98.63 20.41 40.21
CA ALA A 743 -97.68 20.55 39.10
C ALA A 743 -96.41 21.30 39.52
N LYS A 744 -96.56 22.38 40.31
CA LYS A 744 -95.43 23.11 40.88
C LYS A 744 -94.57 22.22 41.78
N ALA A 745 -95.20 21.47 42.69
CA ALA A 745 -94.48 20.54 43.58
C ALA A 745 -93.75 19.44 42.78
N ASN A 746 -94.40 18.88 41.76
CA ASN A 746 -93.80 17.87 40.90
C ASN A 746 -92.61 18.40 40.09
N PHE A 747 -92.68 19.62 39.53
CA PHE A 747 -91.53 20.23 38.85
C PHE A 747 -90.39 20.58 39.82
N GLU A 748 -90.69 21.02 41.04
CA GLU A 748 -89.68 21.26 42.10
C GLU A 748 -88.95 19.96 42.44
N ASP A 749 -89.68 18.86 42.65
CA ASP A 749 -89.09 17.54 42.95
C ASP A 749 -88.34 16.96 41.74
N ALA A 750 -88.87 17.11 40.52
CA ALA A 750 -88.18 16.69 39.29
C ALA A 750 -86.85 17.43 39.09
N GLY A 751 -86.84 18.76 39.24
CA GLY A 751 -85.62 19.56 39.13
C GLY A 751 -84.57 19.20 40.19
N SER A 752 -85.03 18.91 41.42
CA SER A 752 -84.20 18.40 42.51
C SER A 752 -83.55 17.06 42.14
N LYS A 753 -84.35 16.09 41.68
CA LYS A 753 -83.86 14.75 41.31
C LYS A 753 -82.90 14.79 40.13
N TYR A 754 -83.18 15.57 39.07
CA TYR A 754 -82.22 15.76 37.96
C TYR A 754 -80.90 16.37 38.44
N LYS A 755 -80.95 17.35 39.36
CA LYS A 755 -79.74 17.96 39.93
C LYS A 755 -78.90 16.92 40.68
N VAL A 756 -79.55 16.10 41.51
CA VAL A 756 -78.88 15.04 42.28
C VAL A 756 -78.31 13.95 41.38
N ALA A 757 -79.05 13.57 40.32
CA ALA A 757 -78.56 12.61 39.33
C ALA A 757 -77.28 13.11 38.65
N GLY A 758 -77.21 14.41 38.33
CA GLY A 758 -76.12 15.02 37.56
C GLY A 758 -76.55 15.51 36.17
N GLU A 759 -77.84 15.38 35.85
CA GLU A 759 -78.46 15.89 34.62
C GLU A 759 -78.75 17.39 34.74
N LEU A 760 -77.68 18.20 34.84
CA LEU A 760 -77.75 19.63 35.11
C LEU A 760 -78.58 20.39 34.06
N LEU A 761 -78.44 20.04 32.78
CA LEU A 761 -79.21 20.66 31.70
C LEU A 761 -80.72 20.37 31.83
N MET A 762 -81.09 19.15 32.20
CA MET A 762 -82.50 18.79 32.45
C MET A 762 -83.03 19.47 33.71
N SER A 763 -82.21 19.61 34.74
CA SER A 763 -82.53 20.34 35.97
C SER A 763 -82.80 21.83 35.67
N GLU A 764 -81.94 22.49 34.89
CA GLU A 764 -82.11 23.89 34.48
C GLU A 764 -83.35 24.10 33.62
N ASN A 765 -83.58 23.23 32.64
CA ASN A 765 -84.80 23.26 31.82
C ASN A 765 -86.06 23.11 32.68
N THR A 766 -86.06 22.16 33.62
CA THR A 766 -87.20 21.95 34.54
C THR A 766 -87.41 23.16 35.46
N LYS A 767 -86.34 23.83 35.88
CA LYS A 767 -86.40 25.07 36.67
C LYS A 767 -86.95 26.25 35.87
N ALA A 768 -86.64 26.32 34.57
CA ALA A 768 -87.22 27.31 33.66
C ALA A 768 -88.74 27.07 33.52
N ASP A 769 -89.15 25.83 33.28
CA ASP A 769 -90.57 25.43 33.19
C ASP A 769 -91.34 25.74 34.48
N LEU A 770 -90.73 25.49 35.65
CA LEU A 770 -91.30 25.84 36.95
C LEU A 770 -91.53 27.36 37.09
N ASN A 771 -90.58 28.18 36.64
CA ASN A 771 -90.70 29.63 36.73
C ASN A 771 -91.77 30.16 35.77
N GLU A 772 -91.86 29.59 34.57
CA GLU A 772 -92.95 29.87 33.63
C GLU A 772 -94.31 29.51 34.25
N LEU A 773 -94.44 28.32 34.85
CA LEU A 773 -95.65 27.90 35.54
C LEU A 773 -96.06 28.85 36.67
N ARG A 774 -95.10 29.30 37.50
CA ARG A 774 -95.35 30.28 38.58
C ARG A 774 -95.84 31.62 38.00
N GLY A 775 -95.29 32.05 36.88
CA GLY A 775 -95.72 33.24 36.14
C GLY A 775 -97.14 33.08 35.58
N GLU A 776 -97.42 31.97 34.91
CA GLU A 776 -98.76 31.63 34.39
C GLU A 776 -99.81 31.64 35.52
N TRP A 777 -99.53 30.94 36.61
CA TRP A 777 -100.39 30.85 37.77
C TRP A 777 -100.69 32.23 38.39
N SER A 778 -99.68 33.07 38.59
CA SER A 778 -99.84 34.43 39.13
C SER A 778 -100.70 35.32 38.23
N ARG A 779 -100.51 35.21 36.92
CA ARG A 779 -101.32 35.92 35.91
C ARG A 779 -102.77 35.47 35.94
N ILE A 780 -103.02 34.16 35.96
CA ILE A 780 -104.38 33.60 36.02
C ILE A 780 -105.07 34.03 37.30
N LEU A 781 -104.38 33.98 38.45
CA LEU A 781 -104.94 34.44 39.73
C LEU A 781 -105.27 35.93 39.73
N SER A 782 -104.38 36.79 39.22
CA SER A 782 -104.67 38.24 39.13
C SER A 782 -105.90 38.52 38.28
N MET A 783 -106.04 37.84 37.13
CA MET A 783 -107.20 37.97 36.26
C MET A 783 -108.47 37.41 36.90
N PHE A 784 -108.37 36.31 37.67
CA PHE A 784 -109.48 35.76 38.45
C PHE A 784 -109.97 36.76 39.51
N PHE A 785 -109.08 37.38 40.28
CA PHE A 785 -109.46 38.40 41.25
C PHE A 785 -110.13 39.61 40.58
N LEU A 786 -109.62 40.04 39.42
CA LEU A 786 -110.26 41.10 38.63
C LEU A 786 -111.64 40.69 38.12
N ALA A 787 -111.81 39.45 37.66
CA ALA A 787 -113.10 38.90 37.27
C ALA A 787 -114.08 38.84 38.46
N CYS A 788 -113.63 38.44 39.66
CA CYS A 788 -114.42 38.47 40.88
C CYS A 788 -114.86 39.90 41.27
N ILE A 789 -113.98 40.90 41.13
CA ILE A 789 -114.34 42.31 41.34
C ILE A 789 -115.41 42.74 40.33
N LEU A 790 -115.27 42.36 39.05
CA LEU A 790 -116.28 42.63 38.02
C LEU A 790 -117.61 41.91 38.31
N TYR A 791 -117.58 40.67 38.80
CA TYR A 791 -118.79 39.96 39.23
C TYR A 791 -119.47 40.65 40.41
N CYS A 792 -118.71 41.08 41.42
CA CYS A 792 -119.24 41.89 42.52
C CYS A 792 -119.82 43.22 42.02
N ALA A 793 -119.14 43.91 41.12
CA ALA A 793 -119.62 45.16 40.53
C ALA A 793 -120.88 44.96 39.68
N ALA A 794 -120.94 43.90 38.87
CA ALA A 794 -122.11 43.52 38.08
C ALA A 794 -123.29 43.13 38.98
N PHE A 795 -123.03 42.41 40.08
CA PHE A 795 -124.02 42.06 41.09
C PHE A 795 -124.55 43.29 41.85
N ILE A 796 -123.67 44.19 42.28
CA ILE A 796 -124.05 45.49 42.87
C ILE A 796 -124.82 46.33 41.85
N TYR A 797 -124.42 46.33 40.58
CA TYR A 797 -125.13 47.03 39.51
C TYR A 797 -126.52 46.45 39.26
N THR A 798 -126.69 45.12 39.20
CA THR A 798 -128.01 44.50 39.08
C THR A 798 -128.87 44.78 40.30
N ILE A 799 -128.31 44.70 41.52
CA ILE A 799 -129.02 45.10 42.74
C ILE A 799 -129.44 46.58 42.67
N ASN A 800 -128.52 47.50 42.37
CA ASN A 800 -128.83 48.93 42.24
C ASN A 800 -129.83 49.22 41.13
N ARG A 801 -129.75 48.52 39.98
CA ARG A 801 -130.72 48.65 38.89
C ARG A 801 -132.10 48.14 39.30
N ILE A 802 -132.16 47.02 40.04
CA ILE A 802 -133.41 46.51 40.61
C ILE A 802 -133.97 47.54 41.61
N ILE A 803 -133.14 48.08 42.52
CA ILE A 803 -133.55 49.10 43.50
C ILE A 803 -134.02 50.38 42.81
N MET A 804 -133.25 50.95 41.87
CA MET A 804 -133.62 52.17 41.14
C MET A 804 -134.83 51.95 40.24
N GLY A 805 -134.95 50.80 39.57
CA GLY A 805 -136.15 50.44 38.81
C GLY A 805 -137.39 50.31 39.71
N THR A 806 -137.21 49.75 40.90
CA THR A 806 -138.28 49.67 41.92
C THR A 806 -138.62 51.06 42.48
N MET A 807 -137.62 51.93 42.70
CA MET A 807 -137.81 53.31 43.16
C MET A 807 -138.47 54.19 42.10
N ALA A 808 -138.09 54.08 40.82
CA ALA A 808 -138.73 54.77 39.70
C ALA A 808 -140.19 54.31 39.55
N TYR A 809 -140.44 53.00 39.68
CA TYR A 809 -141.80 52.47 39.75
C TYR A 809 -142.61 53.02 40.93
N MET A 810 -141.98 53.17 42.12
CA MET A 810 -142.62 53.79 43.28
C MET A 810 -142.84 55.31 43.12
N MET A 811 -141.91 56.04 42.50
CA MET A 811 -142.08 57.47 42.20
C MET A 811 -143.15 57.70 41.13
N ASP A 812 -143.21 56.90 40.06
CA ASP A 812 -144.32 56.95 39.09
C ASP A 812 -145.67 56.65 39.75
N MET A 813 -145.69 55.73 40.72
CA MET A 813 -146.89 55.47 41.53
C MET A 813 -147.25 56.66 42.45
N HIS A 814 -146.26 57.34 43.02
CA HIS A 814 -146.47 58.48 43.92
C HIS A 814 -146.82 59.78 43.16
N GLU A 815 -146.22 60.04 42.00
CA GLU A 815 -146.57 61.14 41.10
C GLU A 815 -147.97 60.93 40.47
N ARG A 816 -148.39 59.67 40.26
CA ARG A 816 -149.79 59.34 39.95
C ARG A 816 -150.77 59.68 41.09
N GLU A 817 -150.33 59.65 42.34
CA GLU A 817 -151.17 59.99 43.50
C GLU A 817 -151.18 61.49 43.82
N VAL A 818 -150.17 62.27 43.41
CA VAL A 818 -150.02 63.69 43.81
C VAL A 818 -150.35 64.70 42.70
N GLY A 819 -150.44 64.28 41.43
CA GLY A 819 -151.14 65.03 40.36
C GLY A 819 -150.42 66.26 39.78
N ASP A 820 -150.07 66.23 38.49
CA ASP A 820 -150.87 66.81 37.40
C ASP A 820 -150.22 66.41 36.06
N ILE A 821 -151.04 66.13 35.05
CA ILE A 821 -150.64 65.55 33.77
C ILE A 821 -150.10 66.65 32.85
N VAL A 822 -148.86 66.54 32.36
CA VAL A 822 -148.43 67.23 31.12
C VAL A 822 -147.65 66.29 30.21
N VAL A 823 -148.26 66.05 29.05
CA VAL A 823 -147.68 65.45 27.86
C VAL A 823 -146.79 66.48 27.17
N THR A 824 -145.55 66.13 26.84
CA THR A 824 -144.85 66.72 25.68
C THR A 824 -144.07 65.66 24.92
N THR A 825 -144.53 65.44 23.69
CA THR A 825 -143.87 64.72 22.62
C THR A 825 -143.00 65.71 21.84
N THR A 826 -141.71 65.43 21.64
CA THR A 826 -141.00 65.76 20.39
C THR A 826 -139.79 64.86 20.16
N VAL A 827 -139.73 64.35 18.93
CA VAL A 827 -138.81 63.43 18.25
C VAL A 827 -137.52 64.21 17.87
N ALA A 828 -136.30 63.67 17.72
CA ALA A 828 -135.88 62.73 16.67
C ALA A 828 -134.39 62.31 16.77
N PHE A 829 -134.13 61.05 16.37
CA PHE A 829 -132.90 60.34 15.96
C PHE A 829 -131.69 60.21 16.89
#